data_AF-A0A517YZY5-F1
#
_entry.id   AF-A0A517YZY5-F1
#
_cell.length_a   1.000
_cell.length_b   1.000
_cell.length_c   1.000
_cell.angle_alpha   90.00
_cell.angle_beta   90.00
_cell.angle_gamma   90.00
#
_symmetry.space_group_name_H-M   'P 1'
#
loop_
_entity.id
_entity.type
_entity.pdbx_description
1 polymer ?
#
loop_
_entity_poly.entity_id
_entity_poly.type
_entity_poly.pdbx_seq_one_letter_code
_entity_poly.pdbx_strand_id
1 'polypeptide(L)'
;MSTLLRTVCAATLLFLASLPALADDVVIADFEASGYDGWTIEGTAFGRHPVRGAVSGQQEVIGHLGERLANSFHEGDSTTGALTSAPFALTQPFVSFLIAGGNHEGETGIELLVDGKVVRTATGNDSQVLRWKSWDVRELEGQQARIRIFDRREGGWGHITVDHIVLSDEARSGFHRPELFAYRESADYYREPKRPQFHFTSELHWINDPNGLVFYDGEYHLFYQHHPFRNYWGHMSWGHAVSRDLVHWKHLPVAIYDDNDVMAFSGCAVVDWQNSSGFGTGDRPPMVAIYTGHSPGRQVQNLAFSNDRGRTWTKFAGNPVLDVNNADFRDPKVFWHEPTSRWVMVVSLAVEKRLQFYGSEDLKTWEHLSDFGPTGAADKPNWECPDLFELPVENRPGESKWVLEVDMGGGSIAGGSGGEYFVGQFDGTTFTPEEPADTVKWVDYGRDFYAPVSWSDIPKQDGRRIWIGWMNNWQTAMLPTHPWRGAMSVPRTLTLRHGDDGYRLIQRPVRELKTLRGEETRITELGLKGRVSCGFSGTRLEIVAEFEVGEADEFGLRVRTGESEATVIGYNRNDGQLFVDRTDSGETDFNDQFRGIHGGPLEPQDGRVRMHILIDESSVEVFGGDGEIVITERIFPSPESDGVELYSLGGTTRLATLSAWPLGSIWHKSESTGGRNRLPNRRGTVPLPQR
;
A
#
# COMPACT_ATOMS: atom_id res chain seq x y z
N MET A 1 19.55 10.41 -71.72
CA MET A 1 19.62 9.14 -72.47
C MET A 1 19.46 7.98 -71.50
N SER A 2 18.45 7.12 -71.74
CA SER A 2 18.30 5.73 -71.24
C SER A 2 18.16 5.54 -69.71
N THR A 3 16.99 5.34 -69.08
CA THR A 3 15.90 4.33 -69.21
C THR A 3 16.38 2.87 -69.12
N LEU A 4 16.09 2.20 -67.99
CA LEU A 4 15.58 0.80 -67.84
C LEU A 4 15.45 0.52 -66.31
N LEU A 5 14.28 0.61 -65.69
CA LEU A 5 13.23 -0.40 -65.53
C LEU A 5 13.68 -1.76 -64.92
N ARG A 6 13.18 -1.99 -63.70
CA ARG A 6 12.40 -3.16 -63.24
C ARG A 6 13.10 -4.36 -62.55
N THR A 7 12.61 -4.58 -61.32
CA THR A 7 12.33 -5.86 -60.62
C THR A 7 13.46 -6.53 -59.86
N VAL A 8 13.49 -6.32 -58.54
CA VAL A 8 13.86 -7.37 -57.56
C VAL A 8 12.82 -7.33 -56.44
N CYS A 9 11.76 -8.13 -56.58
CA CYS A 9 11.02 -8.67 -55.44
C CYS A 9 11.79 -9.92 -54.99
N ALA A 10 12.32 -9.92 -53.78
CA ALA A 10 12.78 -11.15 -53.12
C ALA A 10 12.73 -10.98 -51.59
N ALA A 11 11.61 -11.45 -51.04
CA ALA A 11 11.45 -12.12 -49.75
C ALA A 11 12.24 -11.60 -48.55
N THR A 12 11.64 -10.68 -47.80
CA THR A 12 11.85 -10.61 -46.35
C THR A 12 11.04 -11.75 -45.72
N LEU A 13 11.70 -12.87 -45.38
CA LEU A 13 11.12 -13.88 -44.50
C LEU A 13 10.88 -13.22 -43.12
N LEU A 14 9.65 -12.82 -42.86
CA LEU A 14 9.17 -12.68 -41.49
C LEU A 14 9.13 -14.08 -40.88
N PHE A 15 10.08 -14.39 -39.99
CA PHE A 15 9.84 -15.39 -38.96
C PHE A 15 8.79 -14.81 -37.99
N LEU A 16 7.52 -14.95 -38.36
CA LEU A 16 6.44 -15.02 -37.38
C LEU A 16 6.66 -16.35 -36.66
N ALA A 17 7.44 -16.32 -35.57
CA ALA A 17 7.30 -17.33 -34.55
C ALA A 17 5.87 -17.19 -34.03
N SER A 18 4.97 -18.02 -34.53
CA SER A 18 3.74 -18.33 -33.82
C SER A 18 4.18 -18.85 -32.46
N LEU A 19 4.07 -18.01 -31.42
CA LEU A 19 4.01 -18.53 -30.07
C LEU A 19 2.93 -19.61 -30.10
N PRO A 20 3.22 -20.86 -29.71
CA PRO A 20 2.16 -21.83 -29.55
C PRO A 20 1.14 -21.19 -28.61
N ALA A 21 -0.13 -21.17 -29.03
CA ALA A 21 -1.21 -20.85 -28.10
C ALA A 21 -1.02 -21.80 -26.91
N LEU A 22 -0.92 -21.23 -25.70
CA LEU A 22 -0.94 -22.01 -24.46
C LEU A 22 -2.14 -22.95 -24.55
N ALA A 23 -1.93 -24.24 -24.33
CA ALA A 23 -3.04 -25.17 -24.30
C ALA A 23 -3.89 -24.85 -23.07
N ASP A 24 -5.22 -24.91 -23.19
CA ASP A 24 -6.10 -24.83 -22.03
C ASP A 24 -5.70 -25.91 -21.01
N ASP A 25 -5.86 -25.61 -19.71
CA ASP A 25 -5.57 -26.57 -18.65
C ASP A 25 -6.36 -27.87 -18.84
N VAL A 26 -5.76 -29.00 -18.48
CA VAL A 26 -6.48 -30.28 -18.39
C VAL A 26 -6.92 -30.50 -16.94
N VAL A 27 -8.22 -30.38 -16.69
CA VAL A 27 -8.80 -30.62 -15.35
C VAL A 27 -8.79 -32.10 -15.02
N ILE A 28 -8.10 -32.46 -13.92
CA ILE A 28 -8.09 -33.81 -13.34
C ILE A 28 -9.23 -33.96 -12.35
N ALA A 29 -9.44 -32.95 -11.50
CA ALA A 29 -10.62 -32.87 -10.62
C ALA A 29 -10.88 -31.43 -10.18
N ASP A 30 -12.14 -31.00 -10.29
CA ASP A 30 -12.68 -29.75 -9.75
C ASP A 30 -13.65 -29.97 -8.57
N PHE A 31 -13.98 -31.24 -8.27
CA PHE A 31 -14.89 -31.68 -7.21
C PHE A 31 -16.32 -31.09 -7.26
N GLU A 32 -16.75 -30.58 -8.41
CA GLU A 32 -18.09 -30.01 -8.59
C GLU A 32 -19.19 -31.08 -8.79
N ALA A 33 -18.79 -32.32 -9.03
CA ALA A 33 -19.69 -33.46 -9.11
C ALA A 33 -20.42 -33.74 -7.78
N SER A 34 -21.54 -34.46 -7.86
CA SER A 34 -22.32 -34.82 -6.68
C SER A 34 -21.63 -35.86 -5.78
N GLY A 35 -20.57 -36.51 -6.25
CA GLY A 35 -19.77 -37.49 -5.51
C GLY A 35 -18.34 -37.58 -6.06
N TYR A 36 -17.52 -38.44 -5.45
CA TYR A 36 -16.12 -38.65 -5.87
C TYR A 36 -16.00 -39.65 -7.04
N ASP A 37 -16.69 -39.37 -8.14
CA ASP A 37 -16.72 -40.27 -9.31
C ASP A 37 -15.31 -40.47 -9.89
N GLY A 38 -14.93 -41.73 -10.13
CA GLY A 38 -13.58 -42.07 -10.59
C GLY A 38 -12.50 -42.05 -9.51
N TRP A 39 -12.85 -41.76 -8.26
CA TRP A 39 -11.95 -41.85 -7.11
C TRP A 39 -12.28 -43.07 -6.23
N THR A 40 -11.25 -43.65 -5.64
CA THR A 40 -11.37 -44.69 -4.61
C THR A 40 -11.27 -44.04 -3.24
N ILE A 41 -12.28 -44.27 -2.40
CA ILE A 41 -12.34 -43.76 -1.02
C ILE A 41 -11.85 -44.85 -0.06
N GLU A 42 -10.90 -44.51 0.79
CA GLU A 42 -10.43 -45.32 1.91
C GLU A 42 -10.71 -44.57 3.22
N GLY A 43 -11.08 -45.29 4.28
CA GLY A 43 -11.42 -44.68 5.57
C GLY A 43 -12.72 -43.87 5.55
N THR A 44 -12.84 -42.92 6.49
CA THR A 44 -14.07 -42.12 6.69
C THR A 44 -13.86 -40.61 6.57
N ALA A 45 -12.60 -40.14 6.49
CA ALA A 45 -12.28 -38.72 6.55
C ALA A 45 -12.90 -37.84 5.45
N PHE A 46 -13.12 -38.35 4.23
CA PHE A 46 -13.67 -37.54 3.14
C PHE A 46 -15.19 -37.62 3.00
N GLY A 47 -15.86 -38.40 3.85
CA GLY A 47 -17.28 -38.73 3.67
C GLY A 47 -17.55 -39.42 2.32
N ARG A 48 -18.73 -39.19 1.75
CA ARG A 48 -19.15 -39.79 0.46
C ARG A 48 -19.18 -38.81 -0.71
N HIS A 49 -19.11 -37.50 -0.45
CA HIS A 49 -19.32 -36.45 -1.43
C HIS A 49 -18.45 -35.22 -1.12
N PRO A 50 -18.00 -34.45 -2.13
CA PRO A 50 -17.45 -33.11 -1.93
C PRO A 50 -18.41 -32.18 -1.17
N VAL A 51 -17.87 -31.27 -0.36
CA VAL A 51 -18.62 -30.32 0.50
C VAL A 51 -18.54 -28.90 -0.06
N ARG A 52 -19.33 -27.94 0.45
CA ARG A 52 -19.38 -26.54 -0.04
C ARG A 52 -18.53 -25.53 0.76
N GLY A 53 -17.35 -25.95 1.22
CA GLY A 53 -16.49 -25.17 2.10
C GLY A 53 -16.30 -25.82 3.47
N ALA A 54 -16.41 -25.02 4.53
CA ALA A 54 -16.29 -25.48 5.91
C ALA A 54 -17.44 -26.40 6.31
N VAL A 55 -17.12 -27.46 7.07
CA VAL A 55 -18.13 -28.32 7.71
C VAL A 55 -18.28 -27.99 9.20
N SER A 56 -19.26 -28.60 9.87
CA SER A 56 -19.55 -28.31 11.28
C SER A 56 -18.32 -28.48 12.17
N GLY A 57 -17.96 -27.42 12.91
CA GLY A 57 -16.80 -27.42 13.81
C GLY A 57 -15.48 -27.01 13.16
N GLN A 58 -15.47 -26.75 11.85
CA GLN A 58 -14.32 -26.24 11.11
C GLN A 58 -14.35 -24.71 11.06
N GLN A 59 -13.18 -24.09 11.03
CA GLN A 59 -13.03 -22.67 10.68
C GLN A 59 -13.44 -22.43 9.20
N GLU A 60 -13.73 -21.18 8.83
CA GLU A 60 -14.16 -20.83 7.47
C GLU A 60 -13.10 -21.24 6.43
N VAL A 61 -13.53 -21.99 5.41
CA VAL A 61 -12.68 -22.45 4.31
C VAL A 61 -12.84 -21.53 3.13
N ILE A 62 -11.74 -20.89 2.71
CA ILE A 62 -11.73 -19.90 1.62
C ILE A 62 -10.66 -20.23 0.59
N GLY A 63 -10.80 -19.70 -0.63
CA GLY A 63 -9.81 -19.86 -1.72
C GLY A 63 -10.03 -21.05 -2.64
N HIS A 64 -11.10 -21.84 -2.46
CA HIS A 64 -11.54 -22.84 -3.42
C HIS A 64 -12.28 -22.20 -4.61
N LEU A 65 -12.38 -22.92 -5.71
CA LEU A 65 -13.07 -22.54 -6.93
C LEU A 65 -14.34 -23.37 -7.07
N GLY A 66 -15.32 -22.80 -7.77
CA GLY A 66 -16.63 -23.43 -7.89
C GLY A 66 -17.40 -23.41 -6.57
N GLU A 67 -18.27 -24.40 -6.37
CA GLU A 67 -19.10 -24.51 -5.17
C GLU A 67 -18.60 -25.56 -4.20
N ARG A 68 -17.69 -26.46 -4.60
CA ARG A 68 -17.36 -27.67 -3.86
C ARG A 68 -15.86 -27.98 -3.81
N LEU A 69 -15.48 -28.83 -2.86
CA LEU A 69 -14.10 -29.29 -2.70
C LEU A 69 -14.00 -30.62 -1.93
N ALA A 70 -12.85 -31.28 -2.05
CA ALA A 70 -12.51 -32.42 -1.21
C ALA A 70 -12.03 -31.93 0.15
N ASN A 71 -12.66 -32.41 1.23
CA ASN A 71 -12.35 -31.98 2.59
C ASN A 71 -12.36 -33.20 3.51
N SER A 72 -11.23 -33.44 4.19
CA SER A 72 -11.07 -34.60 5.08
C SER A 72 -11.51 -34.35 6.53
N PHE A 73 -12.00 -33.14 6.86
CA PHE A 73 -12.50 -32.80 8.20
C PHE A 73 -13.89 -33.41 8.51
N HIS A 74 -14.29 -34.46 7.80
CA HIS A 74 -15.58 -35.13 8.03
C HIS A 74 -15.59 -35.75 9.44
N GLU A 75 -16.56 -35.36 10.28
CA GLU A 75 -16.60 -35.72 11.70
C GLU A 75 -15.39 -35.23 12.51
N GLY A 76 -14.71 -34.19 12.01
CA GLY A 76 -13.56 -33.53 12.63
C GLY A 76 -12.25 -34.32 12.50
N ASP A 77 -11.22 -33.82 13.19
CA ASP A 77 -9.84 -34.36 13.23
C ASP A 77 -9.70 -35.75 13.88
N SER A 78 -10.77 -36.51 14.05
CA SER A 78 -10.74 -37.86 14.65
C SER A 78 -10.81 -38.98 13.63
N THR A 79 -10.98 -38.64 12.35
CA THR A 79 -11.13 -39.61 11.27
C THR A 79 -9.90 -39.62 10.37
N THR A 80 -9.68 -40.73 9.68
CA THR A 80 -8.59 -40.88 8.72
C THR A 80 -9.11 -41.51 7.43
N GLY A 81 -8.40 -41.31 6.33
CA GLY A 81 -8.77 -41.82 5.03
C GLY A 81 -7.95 -41.30 3.87
N ALA A 82 -8.32 -41.70 2.66
CA ALA A 82 -7.72 -41.22 1.44
C ALA A 82 -8.70 -41.22 0.27
N LEU A 83 -8.49 -40.31 -0.67
CA LEU A 83 -9.09 -40.32 -2.00
C LEU A 83 -7.97 -40.60 -3.02
N THR A 84 -8.09 -41.68 -3.79
CA THR A 84 -7.14 -41.98 -4.88
C THR A 84 -7.82 -41.91 -6.24
N SER A 85 -7.32 -41.09 -7.16
CA SER A 85 -7.91 -40.85 -8.48
C SER A 85 -7.77 -42.07 -9.42
N ALA A 86 -8.57 -42.08 -10.48
CA ALA A 86 -8.30 -42.84 -11.69
C ALA A 86 -6.93 -42.44 -12.31
N PRO A 87 -6.30 -43.31 -13.10
CA PRO A 87 -5.02 -42.99 -13.72
C PRO A 87 -5.20 -42.01 -14.89
N PHE A 88 -4.29 -41.05 -15.03
CA PHE A 88 -4.27 -40.05 -16.11
C PHE A 88 -2.85 -39.89 -16.68
N ALA A 89 -2.73 -39.37 -17.91
CA ALA A 89 -1.44 -39.10 -18.53
C ALA A 89 -0.92 -37.71 -18.14
N LEU A 90 0.38 -37.58 -17.86
CA LEU A 90 1.03 -36.29 -17.63
C LEU A 90 1.35 -35.61 -18.98
N THR A 91 0.44 -34.78 -19.47
CA THR A 91 0.51 -34.16 -20.81
C THR A 91 1.03 -32.73 -20.84
N GLN A 92 1.26 -32.11 -19.69
CA GLN A 92 1.72 -30.72 -19.54
C GLN A 92 2.80 -30.63 -18.45
N PRO A 93 3.63 -29.57 -18.45
CA PRO A 93 4.82 -29.49 -17.59
C PRO A 93 4.52 -29.38 -16.08
N PHE A 94 3.32 -28.96 -15.69
CA PHE A 94 2.96 -28.79 -14.27
C PHE A 94 1.70 -29.56 -13.89
N VAL A 95 1.72 -30.11 -12.67
CA VAL A 95 0.51 -30.52 -11.93
C VAL A 95 0.25 -29.47 -10.87
N SER A 96 -0.85 -28.74 -11.01
CA SER A 96 -1.23 -27.63 -10.12
C SER A 96 -2.49 -27.98 -9.35
N PHE A 97 -2.58 -27.62 -8.08
CA PHE A 97 -3.74 -27.87 -7.23
C PHE A 97 -3.89 -26.84 -6.12
N LEU A 98 -5.13 -26.62 -5.68
CA LEU A 98 -5.44 -25.85 -4.49
C LEU A 98 -5.38 -26.75 -3.26
N ILE A 99 -4.68 -26.34 -2.21
CA ILE A 99 -4.53 -27.12 -0.98
C ILE A 99 -4.54 -26.23 0.27
N ALA A 100 -5.18 -26.73 1.32
CA ALA A 100 -5.28 -26.21 2.68
C ALA A 100 -5.27 -27.38 3.68
N GLY A 101 -5.29 -27.09 4.98
CA GLY A 101 -5.29 -28.05 6.07
C GLY A 101 -3.90 -28.25 6.68
N GLY A 102 -3.70 -29.38 7.34
CA GLY A 102 -2.52 -29.66 8.15
C GLY A 102 -1.20 -29.69 7.39
N ASN A 103 -0.15 -29.26 8.09
CA ASN A 103 1.24 -29.26 7.64
C ASN A 103 2.03 -30.42 8.27
N HIS A 104 1.54 -31.65 8.07
CA HIS A 104 2.13 -32.85 8.67
C HIS A 104 2.66 -33.77 7.59
N GLU A 105 3.94 -33.60 7.23
CA GLU A 105 4.58 -34.34 6.15
C GLU A 105 4.41 -35.86 6.32
N GLY A 106 3.87 -36.52 5.30
CA GLY A 106 3.60 -37.97 5.30
C GLY A 106 2.35 -38.41 6.06
N GLU A 107 1.73 -37.51 6.83
CA GLU A 107 0.52 -37.78 7.61
C GLU A 107 -0.74 -37.15 7.00
N THR A 108 -0.69 -35.90 6.54
CA THR A 108 -1.79 -35.24 5.81
C THR A 108 -1.26 -34.57 4.55
N GLY A 109 -1.99 -34.65 3.43
CA GLY A 109 -1.56 -34.02 2.19
C GLY A 109 -2.10 -34.60 0.90
N ILE A 110 -1.35 -34.35 -0.17
CA ILE A 110 -1.58 -34.86 -1.52
C ILE A 110 -0.27 -35.46 -2.07
N GLU A 111 -0.37 -36.58 -2.76
CA GLU A 111 0.71 -37.34 -3.39
C GLU A 111 0.47 -37.46 -4.90
N LEU A 112 1.52 -37.32 -5.72
CA LEU A 112 1.55 -37.80 -7.11
C LEU A 112 2.17 -39.18 -7.13
N LEU A 113 1.48 -40.15 -7.73
CA LEU A 113 1.94 -41.52 -7.86
C LEU A 113 2.20 -41.86 -9.32
N VAL A 114 3.38 -42.39 -9.63
CA VAL A 114 3.75 -42.97 -10.93
C VAL A 114 4.23 -44.39 -10.70
N ASP A 115 3.70 -45.36 -11.46
CA ASP A 115 3.93 -46.80 -11.24
C ASP A 115 3.71 -47.26 -9.78
N GLY A 116 2.73 -46.64 -9.10
CA GLY A 116 2.40 -46.91 -7.71
C GLY A 116 3.38 -46.36 -6.67
N LYS A 117 4.42 -45.63 -7.09
CA LYS A 117 5.39 -44.98 -6.21
C LYS A 117 5.08 -43.49 -6.08
N VAL A 118 5.19 -42.95 -4.87
CA VAL A 118 5.08 -41.51 -4.61
C VAL A 118 6.30 -40.81 -5.21
N VAL A 119 6.08 -39.89 -6.15
CA VAL A 119 7.13 -39.11 -6.84
C VAL A 119 7.10 -37.63 -6.47
N ARG A 120 5.97 -37.15 -5.93
CA ARG A 120 5.81 -35.81 -5.35
C ARG A 120 4.85 -35.87 -4.17
N THR A 121 5.03 -34.96 -3.22
CA THR A 121 4.12 -34.75 -2.09
C THR A 121 4.00 -33.27 -1.76
N ALA A 122 2.87 -32.89 -1.17
CA ALA A 122 2.63 -31.57 -0.62
C ALA A 122 1.64 -31.70 0.53
N THR A 123 1.86 -30.91 1.58
CA THR A 123 0.93 -30.73 2.70
C THR A 123 0.14 -29.44 2.55
N GLY A 124 -0.77 -29.16 3.48
CA GLY A 124 -1.33 -27.83 3.66
C GLY A 124 -0.31 -26.88 4.29
N ASN A 125 -0.75 -26.02 5.18
CA ASN A 125 0.10 -25.09 5.92
C ASN A 125 -0.47 -24.75 7.31
N ASP A 126 -1.27 -25.65 7.90
CA ASP A 126 -2.04 -25.44 9.14
C ASP A 126 -3.06 -24.28 9.02
N SER A 127 -3.70 -24.18 7.85
CA SER A 127 -4.64 -23.11 7.51
C SER A 127 -5.87 -23.65 6.79
N GLN A 128 -7.03 -22.99 6.94
CA GLN A 128 -8.24 -23.30 6.15
C GLN A 128 -8.26 -22.65 4.76
N VAL A 129 -7.14 -22.06 4.37
CA VAL A 129 -7.09 -21.17 3.24
C VAL A 129 -6.38 -21.84 2.07
N LEU A 130 -7.13 -22.18 1.02
CA LEU A 130 -6.60 -22.90 -0.13
C LEU A 130 -5.66 -22.01 -0.96
N ARG A 131 -4.48 -22.56 -1.26
CA ARG A 131 -3.45 -21.91 -2.07
C ARG A 131 -3.02 -22.85 -3.18
N TRP A 132 -2.77 -22.28 -4.35
CA TRP A 132 -2.16 -22.99 -5.46
C TRP A 132 -0.77 -23.44 -5.05
N LYS A 133 -0.51 -24.73 -5.25
CA LYS A 133 0.82 -25.32 -5.32
C LYS A 133 0.97 -26.01 -6.66
N SER A 134 2.20 -26.09 -7.15
CA SER A 134 2.51 -26.78 -8.40
C SER A 134 3.72 -27.68 -8.24
N TRP A 135 3.66 -28.84 -8.86
CA TRP A 135 4.82 -29.68 -9.10
C TRP A 135 5.25 -29.54 -10.56
N ASP A 136 6.53 -29.25 -10.78
CA ASP A 136 7.16 -29.47 -12.09
C ASP A 136 7.29 -30.97 -12.31
N VAL A 137 6.72 -31.45 -13.41
CA VAL A 137 6.66 -32.86 -13.80
C VAL A 137 7.19 -33.07 -15.21
N ARG A 138 7.97 -32.12 -15.75
CA ARG A 138 8.54 -32.21 -17.11
C ARG A 138 9.35 -33.49 -17.32
N GLU A 139 10.00 -34.00 -16.29
CA GLU A 139 10.76 -35.25 -16.38
C GLU A 139 9.87 -36.51 -16.42
N LEU A 140 8.58 -36.36 -16.14
CA LEU A 140 7.57 -37.42 -16.12
C LEU A 140 6.59 -37.34 -17.30
N GLU A 141 6.85 -36.48 -18.28
CA GLU A 141 5.99 -36.26 -19.44
C GLU A 141 5.61 -37.58 -20.14
N GLY A 142 4.32 -37.74 -20.43
CA GLY A 142 3.74 -38.92 -21.07
C GLY A 142 3.54 -40.14 -20.16
N GLN A 143 4.00 -40.13 -18.91
CA GLN A 143 3.79 -41.24 -17.98
C GLN A 143 2.37 -41.22 -17.40
N GLN A 144 1.87 -42.40 -17.01
CA GLN A 144 0.60 -42.53 -16.31
C GLN A 144 0.78 -42.27 -14.81
N ALA A 145 -0.03 -41.38 -14.27
CA ALA A 145 -0.01 -40.99 -12.87
C ALA A 145 -1.38 -41.16 -12.19
N ARG A 146 -1.39 -41.11 -10.86
CA ARG A 146 -2.57 -40.96 -10.02
C ARG A 146 -2.32 -39.89 -8.97
N ILE A 147 -3.39 -39.24 -8.51
CA ILE A 147 -3.35 -38.41 -7.32
C ILE A 147 -3.89 -39.21 -6.15
N ARG A 148 -3.25 -39.07 -4.99
CA ARG A 148 -3.83 -39.47 -3.70
C ARG A 148 -3.89 -38.28 -2.76
N ILE A 149 -5.09 -37.92 -2.32
CA ILE A 149 -5.31 -36.99 -1.21
C ILE A 149 -5.48 -37.85 0.04
N PHE A 150 -4.76 -37.56 1.11
CA PHE A 150 -4.71 -38.43 2.28
C PHE A 150 -4.72 -37.66 3.59
N ASP A 151 -5.30 -38.32 4.57
CA ASP A 151 -5.38 -37.91 5.96
C ASP A 151 -5.18 -39.14 6.84
N ARG A 152 -4.05 -39.21 7.53
CA ARG A 152 -3.62 -40.37 8.32
C ARG A 152 -3.47 -40.01 9.81
N ARG A 153 -3.89 -38.81 10.21
CA ARG A 153 -3.60 -38.25 11.53
C ARG A 153 -4.87 -37.96 12.30
N GLU A 154 -4.84 -38.27 13.58
CA GLU A 154 -5.83 -37.80 14.54
C GLU A 154 -5.30 -36.60 15.33
N GLY A 155 -6.19 -35.68 15.73
CA GLY A 155 -5.88 -34.50 16.54
C GLY A 155 -5.68 -33.23 15.72
N GLY A 156 -5.45 -32.09 16.39
CA GLY A 156 -5.49 -30.76 15.75
C GLY A 156 -4.72 -30.67 14.43
N TRP A 157 -5.38 -30.12 13.41
CA TRP A 157 -4.91 -30.04 12.01
C TRP A 157 -4.70 -31.42 11.34
N GLY A 158 -5.29 -32.47 11.90
CA GLY A 158 -5.43 -33.80 11.30
C GLY A 158 -6.51 -33.82 10.22
N HIS A 159 -6.38 -32.92 9.24
CA HIS A 159 -7.21 -32.90 8.04
C HIS A 159 -6.51 -32.21 6.87
N ILE A 160 -6.97 -32.47 5.66
CA ILE A 160 -6.53 -31.83 4.42
C ILE A 160 -7.75 -31.43 3.59
N THR A 161 -7.61 -30.31 2.89
CA THR A 161 -8.64 -29.78 2.00
C THR A 161 -8.00 -29.47 0.65
N VAL A 162 -8.55 -30.01 -0.42
CA VAL A 162 -7.99 -29.94 -1.78
C VAL A 162 -9.07 -29.60 -2.80
N ASP A 163 -8.72 -28.76 -3.75
CA ASP A 163 -9.59 -28.40 -4.87
C ASP A 163 -8.78 -28.24 -6.18
N HIS A 164 -9.47 -28.25 -7.32
CA HIS A 164 -8.99 -27.87 -8.65
C HIS A 164 -7.58 -28.38 -8.97
N ILE A 165 -7.47 -29.69 -9.17
CA ILE A 165 -6.27 -30.36 -9.65
C ILE A 165 -6.27 -30.28 -11.18
N VAL A 166 -5.25 -29.66 -11.75
CA VAL A 166 -5.10 -29.46 -13.19
C VAL A 166 -3.69 -29.80 -13.65
N LEU A 167 -3.58 -30.21 -14.91
CA LEU A 167 -2.35 -30.10 -15.67
C LEU A 167 -2.31 -28.70 -16.30
N SER A 168 -1.14 -28.06 -16.35
CA SER A 168 -1.00 -26.70 -16.89
C SER A 168 0.38 -26.46 -17.52
N ASP A 169 0.43 -25.52 -18.47
CA ASP A 169 1.68 -25.05 -19.10
C ASP A 169 2.48 -24.10 -18.19
N GLU A 170 1.83 -23.52 -17.17
CA GLU A 170 2.46 -22.60 -16.21
C GLU A 170 2.29 -23.08 -14.76
N ALA A 171 3.33 -22.88 -13.95
CA ALA A 171 3.26 -23.12 -12.52
C ALA A 171 2.35 -22.07 -11.85
N ARG A 172 1.46 -22.55 -10.97
CA ARG A 172 0.60 -21.73 -10.11
C ARG A 172 1.13 -21.68 -8.69
N SER A 173 0.99 -20.52 -8.07
CA SER A 173 1.35 -20.29 -6.67
C SER A 173 0.45 -19.25 -6.05
N GLY A 174 0.16 -19.39 -4.76
CA GLY A 174 -0.59 -18.39 -4.00
C GLY A 174 -2.10 -18.50 -4.23
N PHE A 175 -2.83 -17.42 -4.02
CA PHE A 175 -4.30 -17.46 -4.03
C PHE A 175 -4.87 -17.30 -5.43
N HIS A 176 -5.91 -18.09 -5.73
CA HIS A 176 -6.80 -17.72 -6.81
C HIS A 176 -7.75 -16.61 -6.34
N ARG A 177 -7.83 -15.52 -7.11
CA ARG A 177 -8.82 -14.45 -6.91
C ARG A 177 -9.58 -14.20 -8.19
N PRO A 178 -10.63 -14.98 -8.46
CA PRO A 178 -11.39 -14.83 -9.68
C PRO A 178 -12.05 -13.45 -9.73
N GLU A 179 -12.45 -12.88 -8.58
CA GLU A 179 -12.96 -11.51 -8.52
C GLU A 179 -11.93 -10.46 -8.96
N LEU A 180 -10.64 -10.67 -8.68
CA LEU A 180 -9.59 -9.73 -9.07
C LEU A 180 -9.34 -9.77 -10.58
N PHE A 181 -9.32 -10.96 -11.18
CA PHE A 181 -9.18 -11.11 -12.63
C PHE A 181 -10.39 -10.52 -13.35
N ALA A 182 -11.61 -10.85 -12.91
CA ALA A 182 -12.83 -10.28 -13.45
C ALA A 182 -12.87 -8.75 -13.30
N TYR A 183 -12.40 -8.21 -12.17
CA TYR A 183 -12.29 -6.77 -11.97
C TYR A 183 -11.29 -6.12 -12.94
N ARG A 184 -10.10 -6.71 -13.14
CA ARG A 184 -9.08 -6.22 -14.09
C ARG A 184 -9.56 -6.18 -15.53
N GLU A 185 -10.45 -7.10 -15.92
CA GLU A 185 -11.05 -7.15 -17.25
C GLU A 185 -12.31 -6.27 -17.38
N SER A 186 -12.83 -5.75 -16.26
CA SER A 186 -14.03 -4.93 -16.26
C SER A 186 -13.78 -3.53 -16.80
N ALA A 187 -14.84 -2.91 -17.34
CA ALA A 187 -14.80 -1.50 -17.76
C ALA A 187 -14.59 -0.53 -16.59
N ASP A 188 -14.80 -0.98 -15.36
CA ASP A 188 -14.72 -0.19 -14.13
C ASP A 188 -13.32 -0.21 -13.50
N TYR A 189 -12.37 -1.01 -14.02
CA TYR A 189 -11.01 -1.11 -13.47
C TYR A 189 -10.39 0.29 -13.29
N TYR A 190 -10.25 0.77 -12.06
CA TYR A 190 -9.79 2.12 -11.69
C TYR A 190 -10.59 3.30 -12.28
N ARG A 191 -11.85 3.07 -12.69
CA ARG A 191 -12.77 4.09 -13.20
C ARG A 191 -13.97 4.30 -12.28
N GLU A 192 -13.97 3.69 -11.10
CA GLU A 192 -15.06 3.82 -10.15
C GLU A 192 -15.18 5.24 -9.61
N PRO A 193 -16.40 5.67 -9.22
CA PRO A 193 -16.58 6.92 -8.51
C PRO A 193 -15.63 7.02 -7.31
N LYS A 194 -15.11 8.23 -7.07
CA LYS A 194 -14.22 8.55 -5.94
C LYS A 194 -12.84 7.88 -6.04
N ARG A 195 -12.53 7.03 -7.04
CA ARG A 195 -11.23 6.36 -7.18
C ARG A 195 -10.12 7.39 -7.49
N PRO A 196 -9.12 7.60 -6.62
CA PRO A 196 -7.98 8.45 -6.90
C PRO A 196 -7.26 8.02 -8.19
N GLN A 197 -6.89 9.00 -9.00
CA GLN A 197 -6.29 8.79 -10.31
C GLN A 197 -4.79 9.06 -10.32
N PHE A 198 -4.22 9.66 -9.28
CA PHE A 198 -2.76 9.79 -9.13
C PHE A 198 -2.26 9.48 -7.72
N HIS A 199 -3.11 8.89 -6.88
CA HIS A 199 -2.73 8.27 -5.62
C HIS A 199 -2.80 6.75 -5.73
N PHE A 200 -1.97 6.05 -4.96
CA PHE A 200 -2.05 4.60 -4.88
C PHE A 200 -3.28 4.17 -4.07
N THR A 201 -4.03 3.21 -4.60
CA THR A 201 -4.98 2.38 -3.84
C THR A 201 -4.73 0.93 -4.22
N SER A 202 -5.15 -0.03 -3.40
CA SER A 202 -5.26 -1.41 -3.89
C SER A 202 -6.30 -1.50 -5.01
N GLU A 203 -6.21 -2.57 -5.79
CA GLU A 203 -7.19 -2.88 -6.84
C GLU A 203 -8.58 -3.09 -6.22
N LEU A 204 -8.63 -3.96 -5.21
CA LEU A 204 -9.81 -4.29 -4.42
C LEU A 204 -9.49 -4.15 -2.93
N HIS A 205 -10.54 -4.06 -2.13
CA HIS A 205 -10.53 -4.27 -0.68
C HIS A 205 -9.78 -3.22 0.14
N TRP A 206 -9.58 -3.51 1.43
CA TRP A 206 -9.03 -2.60 2.43
C TRP A 206 -7.50 -2.49 2.35
N ILE A 207 -6.99 -1.27 2.51
CA ILE A 207 -5.59 -0.99 2.87
C ILE A 207 -5.49 -0.01 4.05
N ASN A 208 -4.41 -0.15 4.82
CA ASN A 208 -3.95 0.89 5.74
C ASN A 208 -2.46 1.21 5.52
N ASP A 209 -1.65 1.10 6.57
CA ASP A 209 -0.29 1.60 6.67
C ASP A 209 0.58 1.16 5.48
N PRO A 210 1.39 2.06 4.89
CA PRO A 210 2.47 1.65 4.03
C PRO A 210 3.52 0.87 4.82
N ASN A 211 4.08 -0.16 4.20
CA ASN A 211 5.07 -1.05 4.81
C ASN A 211 6.22 -1.29 3.85
N GLY A 212 7.33 -1.79 4.38
CA GLY A 212 8.37 -2.39 3.56
C GLY A 212 8.98 -1.46 2.50
N LEU A 213 8.92 -0.14 2.68
CA LEU A 213 9.35 0.80 1.65
C LEU A 213 10.86 0.71 1.44
N VAL A 214 11.26 0.17 0.30
CA VAL A 214 12.66 -0.06 -0.06
C VAL A 214 12.85 0.17 -1.55
N PHE A 215 13.93 0.86 -1.92
CA PHE A 215 14.35 0.95 -3.30
C PHE A 215 15.34 -0.18 -3.60
N TYR A 216 15.03 -1.02 -4.59
CA TYR A 216 15.93 -2.10 -4.97
C TYR A 216 15.90 -2.36 -6.48
N ASP A 217 17.10 -2.40 -7.07
CA ASP A 217 17.32 -2.74 -8.49
C ASP A 217 16.41 -1.95 -9.46
N GLY A 218 16.34 -0.64 -9.25
CA GLY A 218 15.63 0.31 -10.10
C GLY A 218 14.14 0.48 -9.80
N GLU A 219 13.63 -0.10 -8.71
CA GLU A 219 12.21 -0.06 -8.34
C GLU A 219 12.04 0.43 -6.90
N TYR A 220 11.10 1.35 -6.70
CA TYR A 220 10.50 1.66 -5.42
C TYR A 220 9.45 0.60 -5.09
N HIS A 221 9.65 -0.14 -4.01
CA HIS A 221 8.67 -1.08 -3.50
C HIS A 221 7.72 -0.38 -2.54
N LEU A 222 6.42 -0.58 -2.71
CA LEU A 222 5.36 -0.16 -1.80
C LEU A 222 4.64 -1.42 -1.33
N PHE A 223 4.93 -1.85 -0.10
CA PHE A 223 4.08 -2.81 0.60
C PHE A 223 3.08 -2.04 1.43
N TYR A 224 2.02 -2.70 1.86
CA TYR A 224 0.97 -2.07 2.65
C TYR A 224 0.14 -3.11 3.38
N GLN A 225 -0.36 -2.75 4.55
CA GLN A 225 -1.36 -3.53 5.25
C GLN A 225 -2.61 -3.67 4.36
N HIS A 226 -3.06 -4.89 4.17
CA HIS A 226 -4.10 -5.23 3.21
C HIS A 226 -5.02 -6.33 3.76
N HIS A 227 -6.34 -6.13 3.69
CA HIS A 227 -7.28 -7.24 3.81
C HIS A 227 -7.51 -7.83 2.41
N PRO A 228 -7.06 -9.06 2.14
CA PRO A 228 -7.06 -9.52 0.78
C PRO A 228 -8.43 -10.01 0.26
N PHE A 229 -9.44 -10.13 1.14
CA PHE A 229 -10.72 -10.79 0.85
C PHE A 229 -11.95 -9.90 1.07
N ARG A 230 -11.81 -8.78 1.79
CA ARG A 230 -12.95 -7.93 2.17
C ARG A 230 -12.56 -6.47 2.24
N ASN A 231 -13.54 -5.61 2.01
CA ASN A 231 -13.33 -4.15 2.01
C ASN A 231 -13.38 -3.52 3.42
N TYR A 232 -12.96 -4.22 4.46
CA TYR A 232 -12.86 -3.72 5.84
C TYR A 232 -11.63 -4.30 6.51
N TRP A 233 -11.30 -3.87 7.73
CA TRP A 233 -10.14 -4.36 8.45
C TRP A 233 -10.31 -5.81 8.93
N GLY A 234 -9.34 -6.68 8.64
CA GLY A 234 -9.27 -8.10 9.04
C GLY A 234 -8.25 -8.86 8.18
N HIS A 235 -7.83 -10.07 8.60
CA HIS A 235 -6.87 -10.91 7.85
C HIS A 235 -5.66 -10.14 7.31
N MET A 236 -5.06 -9.28 8.16
CA MET A 236 -4.02 -8.36 7.72
C MET A 236 -2.83 -9.10 7.12
N SER A 237 -2.51 -8.71 5.89
CA SER A 237 -1.45 -9.22 5.04
C SER A 237 -0.68 -8.05 4.43
N TRP A 238 0.51 -8.27 3.90
CA TRP A 238 1.23 -7.26 3.11
C TRP A 238 0.86 -7.38 1.63
N GLY A 239 0.06 -6.44 1.12
CA GLY A 239 -0.06 -6.20 -0.31
C GLY A 239 1.25 -5.63 -0.89
N HIS A 240 1.39 -5.62 -2.21
CA HIS A 240 2.64 -5.19 -2.84
C HIS A 240 2.42 -4.54 -4.21
N ALA A 241 3.06 -3.40 -4.42
CA ALA A 241 3.22 -2.75 -5.71
C ALA A 241 4.66 -2.25 -5.89
N VAL A 242 5.05 -2.03 -7.15
CA VAL A 242 6.34 -1.42 -7.50
C VAL A 242 6.16 -0.26 -8.47
N SER A 243 7.04 0.73 -8.38
CA SER A 243 7.11 1.84 -9.32
C SER A 243 8.57 2.16 -9.64
N ARG A 244 8.83 2.75 -10.82
CA ARG A 244 10.16 3.29 -11.17
C ARG A 244 10.26 4.80 -10.97
N ASP A 245 9.14 5.45 -10.71
CA ASP A 245 9.02 6.90 -10.68
C ASP A 245 8.15 7.42 -9.52
N LEU A 246 7.80 6.55 -8.55
CA LEU A 246 6.91 6.84 -7.42
C LEU A 246 5.48 7.24 -7.79
N VAL A 247 5.13 7.20 -9.07
CA VAL A 247 3.86 7.71 -9.60
C VAL A 247 3.08 6.60 -10.29
N HIS A 248 3.69 5.90 -11.25
CA HIS A 248 3.04 4.81 -11.97
C HIS A 248 3.31 3.48 -11.26
N TRP A 249 2.27 2.95 -10.62
CA TRP A 249 2.35 1.74 -9.80
C TRP A 249 1.92 0.50 -10.59
N LYS A 250 2.70 -0.56 -10.46
CA LYS A 250 2.35 -1.90 -10.92
C LYS A 250 2.06 -2.78 -9.70
N HIS A 251 0.82 -3.26 -9.61
CA HIS A 251 0.44 -4.26 -8.61
C HIS A 251 1.20 -5.57 -8.82
N LEU A 252 1.64 -6.14 -7.71
CA LEU A 252 2.21 -7.47 -7.61
C LEU A 252 1.31 -8.34 -6.73
N PRO A 253 1.50 -9.68 -6.72
CA PRO A 253 0.81 -10.54 -5.77
C PRO A 253 1.05 -10.09 -4.32
N VAL A 254 0.12 -10.45 -3.42
CA VAL A 254 0.31 -10.25 -1.98
C VAL A 254 1.62 -10.90 -1.55
N ALA A 255 2.45 -10.15 -0.83
CA ALA A 255 3.80 -10.54 -0.46
C ALA A 255 3.80 -11.46 0.75
N ILE A 256 3.16 -11.05 1.85
CA ILE A 256 3.13 -11.80 3.11
C ILE A 256 1.68 -11.93 3.54
N TYR A 257 1.11 -13.12 3.38
CA TYR A 257 -0.23 -13.41 3.87
C TYR A 257 -0.27 -13.57 5.39
N ASP A 258 -1.44 -13.34 5.98
CA ASP A 258 -1.78 -13.97 7.26
C ASP A 258 -1.63 -15.50 7.16
N ASP A 259 -1.28 -16.13 8.27
CA ASP A 259 -1.19 -17.58 8.36
C ASP A 259 -1.29 -18.06 9.81
N ASN A 260 -1.88 -19.22 10.04
CA ASN A 260 -2.00 -19.86 11.36
C ASN A 260 -2.56 -18.93 12.45
N ASP A 261 -3.62 -18.18 12.13
CA ASP A 261 -4.24 -17.17 12.99
C ASP A 261 -3.27 -16.03 13.43
N VAL A 262 -2.13 -15.89 12.74
CA VAL A 262 -1.18 -14.79 12.89
C VAL A 262 -1.27 -13.87 11.69
N MET A 263 -1.80 -12.66 11.94
CA MET A 263 -1.81 -11.60 10.95
C MET A 263 -0.41 -11.01 10.76
N ALA A 264 -0.09 -10.59 9.54
CA ALA A 264 1.09 -9.76 9.27
C ALA A 264 0.70 -8.29 9.47
N PHE A 265 1.13 -7.73 10.59
CA PHE A 265 1.03 -6.31 10.91
C PHE A 265 2.20 -5.52 10.31
N SER A 266 2.17 -4.20 10.51
CA SER A 266 3.09 -3.25 9.90
C SER A 266 4.56 -3.53 10.23
N GLY A 267 5.44 -2.94 9.43
CA GLY A 267 6.88 -3.09 9.54
C GLY A 267 7.62 -2.58 8.30
N CYS A 268 8.88 -2.96 8.17
CA CYS A 268 9.79 -2.43 7.16
C CYS A 268 10.49 -3.53 6.35
N ALA A 269 11.26 -3.12 5.35
CA ALA A 269 12.08 -4.01 4.55
C ALA A 269 13.43 -3.35 4.27
N VAL A 270 14.47 -4.17 4.19
CA VAL A 270 15.85 -3.76 3.93
C VAL A 270 16.48 -4.65 2.84
N VAL A 271 17.48 -4.13 2.15
CA VAL A 271 18.37 -4.95 1.32
C VAL A 271 19.57 -5.36 2.17
N ASP A 272 19.72 -6.65 2.43
CA ASP A 272 20.85 -7.18 3.19
C ASP A 272 22.07 -7.38 2.28
N TRP A 273 22.71 -6.27 1.94
CA TRP A 273 23.86 -6.20 1.02
C TRP A 273 25.02 -7.12 1.39
N GLN A 274 25.20 -7.39 2.69
CA GLN A 274 26.29 -8.22 3.21
C GLN A 274 25.87 -9.68 3.41
N ASN A 275 24.61 -10.00 3.14
CA ASN A 275 24.00 -11.29 3.48
C ASN A 275 24.27 -11.67 4.96
N SER A 276 24.21 -10.68 5.88
CA SER A 276 24.48 -10.92 7.30
C SER A 276 23.43 -11.84 7.93
N SER A 277 22.22 -11.85 7.37
CA SER A 277 21.16 -12.79 7.74
C SER A 277 21.43 -14.23 7.28
N GLY A 278 22.26 -14.43 6.26
CA GLY A 278 22.48 -15.73 5.63
C GLY A 278 21.30 -16.25 4.80
N PHE A 279 20.29 -15.42 4.50
CA PHE A 279 19.14 -15.81 3.67
C PHE A 279 19.40 -15.78 2.17
N GLY A 280 20.47 -15.11 1.75
CA GLY A 280 20.86 -14.92 0.36
C GLY A 280 21.23 -16.24 -0.31
N THR A 281 20.63 -16.49 -1.47
CA THR A 281 20.99 -17.60 -2.36
C THR A 281 21.50 -17.02 -3.69
N GLY A 282 22.75 -17.30 -4.03
CA GLY A 282 23.41 -16.76 -5.22
C GLY A 282 24.05 -15.37 -5.02
N ASP A 283 24.22 -14.63 -6.11
CA ASP A 283 25.07 -13.42 -6.15
C ASP A 283 24.33 -12.11 -5.82
N ARG A 284 23.01 -12.15 -5.62
CA ARG A 284 22.21 -10.96 -5.29
C ARG A 284 21.91 -10.94 -3.79
N PRO A 285 21.95 -9.75 -3.14
CA PRO A 285 21.56 -9.67 -1.74
C PRO A 285 20.05 -9.97 -1.59
N PRO A 286 19.66 -10.67 -0.52
CA PRO A 286 18.26 -10.89 -0.23
C PRO A 286 17.62 -9.58 0.25
N MET A 287 16.33 -9.44 -0.02
CA MET A 287 15.49 -8.48 0.70
C MET A 287 14.98 -9.17 1.97
N VAL A 288 14.96 -8.45 3.08
CA VAL A 288 14.44 -8.96 4.36
C VAL A 288 13.36 -8.03 4.84
N ALA A 289 12.16 -8.57 5.06
CA ALA A 289 11.03 -7.90 5.67
C ALA A 289 11.02 -8.21 7.16
N ILE A 290 10.83 -7.19 7.97
CA ILE A 290 10.73 -7.27 9.41
C ILE A 290 9.37 -6.70 9.78
N TYR A 291 8.51 -7.54 10.34
CA TYR A 291 7.09 -7.24 10.49
C TYR A 291 6.54 -7.77 11.81
N THR A 292 5.49 -7.14 12.32
CA THR A 292 4.84 -7.64 13.52
C THR A 292 3.93 -8.82 13.19
N GLY A 293 4.14 -9.97 13.85
CA GLY A 293 3.15 -11.04 13.92
C GLY A 293 2.13 -10.73 15.01
N HIS A 294 0.87 -10.61 14.63
CA HIS A 294 -0.22 -10.33 15.56
C HIS A 294 -1.11 -11.55 15.75
N SER A 295 -1.21 -12.02 16.99
CA SER A 295 -2.18 -13.01 17.46
C SER A 295 -2.92 -12.47 18.69
N PRO A 296 -4.05 -13.08 19.10
CA PRO A 296 -4.81 -12.59 20.25
C PRO A 296 -3.95 -12.45 21.51
N GLY A 297 -3.78 -11.20 21.98
CA GLY A 297 -3.03 -10.88 23.20
C GLY A 297 -1.50 -10.94 23.08
N ARG A 298 -0.95 -11.08 21.87
CA ARG A 298 0.51 -11.15 21.66
C ARG A 298 0.92 -10.53 20.33
N GLN A 299 1.86 -9.60 20.38
CA GLN A 299 2.54 -9.03 19.22
C GLN A 299 4.04 -9.33 19.32
N VAL A 300 4.60 -9.89 18.25
CA VAL A 300 6.00 -10.34 18.16
C VAL A 300 6.64 -9.84 16.86
N GLN A 301 7.97 -9.76 16.78
CA GLN A 301 8.63 -9.36 15.54
C GLN A 301 9.13 -10.59 14.77
N ASN A 302 8.73 -10.66 13.50
CA ASN A 302 8.98 -11.76 12.59
C ASN A 302 9.82 -11.29 11.40
N LEU A 303 10.47 -12.24 10.73
CA LEU A 303 11.17 -12.05 9.47
C LEU A 303 10.50 -12.80 8.33
N ALA A 304 10.56 -12.22 7.14
CA ALA A 304 10.44 -12.93 5.87
C ALA A 304 11.56 -12.46 4.93
N PHE A 305 11.96 -13.30 3.98
CA PHE A 305 13.02 -12.93 3.04
C PHE A 305 12.65 -13.26 1.59
N SER A 306 13.27 -12.54 0.67
CA SER A 306 13.09 -12.69 -0.77
C SER A 306 14.44 -12.70 -1.48
N ASN A 307 14.62 -13.68 -2.37
CA ASN A 307 15.80 -13.83 -3.22
C ASN A 307 15.55 -13.44 -4.69
N ASP A 308 14.35 -12.94 -5.00
CA ASP A 308 13.91 -12.66 -6.36
C ASP A 308 13.49 -11.19 -6.55
N ARG A 309 14.09 -10.28 -5.77
CA ARG A 309 13.76 -8.85 -5.73
C ARG A 309 12.32 -8.60 -5.27
N GLY A 310 11.90 -9.27 -4.19
CA GLY A 310 10.64 -9.02 -3.53
C GLY A 310 9.42 -9.54 -4.28
N ARG A 311 9.59 -10.46 -5.25
CA ARG A 311 8.46 -11.03 -6.00
C ARG A 311 7.79 -12.16 -5.23
N THR A 312 8.57 -12.95 -4.52
CA THR A 312 8.09 -13.97 -3.59
C THR A 312 8.82 -13.86 -2.26
N TRP A 313 8.13 -14.24 -1.19
CA TRP A 313 8.60 -14.10 0.19
C TRP A 313 8.46 -15.42 0.93
N THR A 314 9.49 -15.77 1.69
CA THR A 314 9.51 -16.93 2.57
C THR A 314 9.58 -16.44 4.02
N LYS A 315 8.58 -16.79 4.82
CA LYS A 315 8.60 -16.53 6.28
C LYS A 315 9.74 -17.33 6.91
N PHE A 316 10.52 -16.70 7.78
CA PHE A 316 11.63 -17.37 8.45
C PHE A 316 11.11 -18.42 9.44
N ALA A 317 11.61 -19.65 9.32
CA ALA A 317 11.17 -20.77 10.16
C ALA A 317 11.51 -20.59 11.65
N GLY A 318 12.51 -19.76 11.98
CA GLY A 318 12.89 -19.43 13.35
C GLY A 318 12.10 -18.27 13.98
N ASN A 319 11.00 -17.84 13.36
CA ASN A 319 10.14 -16.79 13.91
C ASN A 319 9.45 -17.23 15.22
N PRO A 320 9.17 -16.28 16.14
CA PRO A 320 9.58 -14.86 16.10
C PRO A 320 11.05 -14.64 16.47
N VAL A 321 11.64 -13.56 15.95
CA VAL A 321 13.03 -13.16 16.24
C VAL A 321 13.14 -12.20 17.43
N LEU A 322 12.03 -11.57 17.83
CA LEU A 322 11.96 -10.75 19.03
C LEU A 322 10.55 -10.85 19.64
N ASP A 323 10.50 -11.16 20.93
CA ASP A 323 9.27 -11.29 21.69
C ASP A 323 9.50 -10.84 23.12
N VAL A 324 8.74 -9.82 23.53
CA VAL A 324 8.77 -9.24 24.89
C VAL A 324 7.54 -9.62 25.70
N ASN A 325 6.74 -10.56 25.20
CA ASN A 325 5.51 -11.06 25.81
C ASN A 325 4.49 -9.95 26.12
N ASN A 326 4.21 -9.12 25.11
CA ASN A 326 3.31 -7.97 25.21
C ASN A 326 2.27 -8.00 24.07
N ALA A 327 1.05 -7.54 24.34
CA ALA A 327 -0.05 -7.46 23.38
C ALA A 327 0.06 -6.23 22.46
N ASP A 328 0.87 -5.24 22.83
CA ASP A 328 1.00 -3.94 22.20
C ASP A 328 2.46 -3.60 21.90
N PHE A 329 3.13 -4.48 21.15
CA PHE A 329 4.53 -4.37 20.77
C PHE A 329 4.70 -4.53 19.25
N ARG A 330 4.79 -3.43 18.51
CA ARG A 330 4.61 -3.46 17.05
C ARG A 330 5.37 -2.39 16.26
N ASP A 331 5.30 -2.58 14.95
CA ASP A 331 5.71 -1.66 13.89
C ASP A 331 7.24 -1.44 13.85
N PRO A 332 8.05 -2.48 13.61
CA PRO A 332 9.50 -2.37 13.62
C PRO A 332 10.01 -1.63 12.39
N LYS A 333 10.73 -0.52 12.61
CA LYS A 333 11.57 0.13 11.60
C LYS A 333 13.02 -0.28 11.81
N VAL A 334 13.62 -0.86 10.77
CA VAL A 334 14.99 -1.35 10.77
C VAL A 334 15.81 -0.66 9.69
N PHE A 335 17.05 -0.30 10.02
CA PHE A 335 18.01 0.25 9.07
C PHE A 335 19.44 -0.15 9.45
N TRP A 336 20.34 -0.13 8.47
CA TRP A 336 21.77 -0.31 8.72
C TRP A 336 22.38 1.00 9.20
N HIS A 337 22.94 1.01 10.41
CA HIS A 337 23.63 2.17 10.96
C HIS A 337 25.13 2.08 10.68
N GLU A 338 25.56 2.70 9.58
CA GLU A 338 26.96 2.66 9.10
C GLU A 338 28.00 2.99 10.19
N PRO A 339 27.86 4.06 11.01
CA PRO A 339 28.87 4.42 12.00
C PRO A 339 29.13 3.34 13.05
N THR A 340 28.12 2.54 13.41
CA THR A 340 28.27 1.42 14.36
C THR A 340 28.31 0.06 13.68
N SER A 341 28.22 0.01 12.35
CA SER A 341 28.25 -1.23 11.54
C SER A 341 27.31 -2.32 12.06
N ARG A 342 26.06 -1.95 12.34
CA ARG A 342 25.02 -2.89 12.79
C ARG A 342 23.64 -2.48 12.32
N TRP A 343 22.73 -3.44 12.28
CA TRP A 343 21.31 -3.17 12.15
C TRP A 343 20.77 -2.55 13.42
N VAL A 344 19.93 -1.53 13.28
CA VAL A 344 19.20 -0.88 14.36
C VAL A 344 17.71 -1.04 14.09
N MET A 345 16.95 -1.46 15.10
CA MET A 345 15.49 -1.47 15.11
C MET A 345 14.99 -0.40 16.06
N VAL A 346 13.95 0.34 15.66
CA VAL A 346 13.04 1.07 16.55
C VAL A 346 11.66 0.43 16.45
N VAL A 347 11.04 0.14 17.59
CA VAL A 347 9.75 -0.59 17.67
C VAL A 347 8.93 -0.05 18.85
N SER A 348 7.61 -0.02 18.71
CA SER A 348 6.73 0.63 19.67
C SER A 348 6.16 -0.34 20.71
N LEU A 349 6.30 0.02 22.00
CA LEU A 349 5.41 -0.42 23.08
C LEU A 349 4.22 0.55 23.11
N ALA A 350 3.21 0.23 22.29
CA ALA A 350 2.27 1.22 21.80
C ALA A 350 1.49 1.91 22.91
N VAL A 351 0.84 1.16 23.79
CA VAL A 351 0.02 1.71 24.90
C VAL A 351 0.84 2.37 26.01
N GLU A 352 2.15 2.13 26.03
CA GLU A 352 3.07 2.75 26.99
C GLU A 352 3.64 4.08 26.49
N LYS A 353 3.34 4.46 25.23
CA LYS A 353 3.98 5.58 24.52
C LYS A 353 5.50 5.52 24.64
N ARG A 354 6.07 4.35 24.40
CA ARG A 354 7.51 4.12 24.53
C ARG A 354 8.03 3.41 23.31
N LEU A 355 9.11 3.91 22.74
CA LEU A 355 9.87 3.23 21.72
C LEU A 355 11.04 2.50 22.35
N GLN A 356 11.36 1.33 21.81
CA GLN A 356 12.55 0.58 22.19
C GLN A 356 13.50 0.48 21.00
N PHE A 357 14.78 0.68 21.27
CA PHE A 357 15.86 0.53 20.30
C PHE A 357 16.55 -0.80 20.51
N TYR A 358 16.80 -1.53 19.42
CA TYR A 358 17.55 -2.78 19.44
C TYR A 358 18.67 -2.78 18.40
N GLY A 359 19.76 -3.49 18.69
CA GLY A 359 20.88 -3.71 17.78
C GLY A 359 20.98 -5.17 17.35
N SER A 360 21.41 -5.41 16.11
CA SER A 360 21.65 -6.76 15.58
C SER A 360 22.78 -6.79 14.55
N GLU A 361 23.55 -7.86 14.55
CA GLU A 361 24.54 -8.14 13.48
C GLU A 361 23.91 -8.92 12.31
N ASP A 362 22.83 -9.68 12.55
CA ASP A 362 22.33 -10.71 11.63
C ASP A 362 20.82 -10.65 11.35
N LEU A 363 20.14 -9.60 11.82
CA LEU A 363 18.68 -9.39 11.77
C LEU A 363 17.84 -10.39 12.58
N LYS A 364 18.45 -11.45 13.12
CA LYS A 364 17.77 -12.57 13.80
C LYS A 364 17.92 -12.48 15.32
N THR A 365 19.06 -12.00 15.80
CA THR A 365 19.35 -11.85 17.22
C THR A 365 19.39 -10.36 17.57
N TRP A 366 18.53 -9.94 18.50
CA TRP A 366 18.36 -8.53 18.87
C TRP A 366 18.75 -8.28 20.32
N GLU A 367 19.62 -7.29 20.53
CA GLU A 367 20.02 -6.79 21.85
C GLU A 367 19.30 -5.46 22.11
N HIS A 368 18.64 -5.32 23.26
CA HIS A 368 18.03 -4.05 23.67
C HIS A 368 19.12 -2.99 23.93
N LEU A 369 18.97 -1.80 23.37
CA LEU A 369 19.94 -0.71 23.46
C LEU A 369 19.47 0.40 24.40
N SER A 370 18.27 0.94 24.15
CA SER A 370 17.70 2.04 24.93
C SER A 370 16.18 2.14 24.74
N ASP A 371 15.54 2.99 25.53
CA ASP A 371 14.14 3.38 25.35
C ASP A 371 14.04 4.89 25.05
N PHE A 372 12.95 5.31 24.39
CA PHE A 372 12.56 6.72 24.24
C PHE A 372 11.09 6.91 24.59
N GLY A 373 10.78 8.00 25.29
CA GLY A 373 9.44 8.30 25.80
C GLY A 373 9.14 7.75 27.20
N PRO A 374 7.97 8.06 27.77
CA PRO A 374 6.88 8.82 27.15
C PRO A 374 7.17 10.33 27.06
N THR A 375 6.82 10.92 25.92
CA THR A 375 6.95 12.37 25.63
C THR A 375 5.95 12.77 24.53
N GLY A 376 6.09 13.94 23.93
CA GLY A 376 5.18 14.46 22.92
C GLY A 376 3.81 14.84 23.49
N ALA A 377 2.77 14.76 22.66
CA ALA A 377 1.42 15.18 23.06
C ALA A 377 0.88 14.37 24.27
N ALA A 378 0.51 15.07 25.35
CA ALA A 378 0.22 14.47 26.67
C ALA A 378 -1.05 13.60 26.73
N ASP A 379 -2.10 13.92 25.96
CA ASP A 379 -3.43 13.28 26.05
C ASP A 379 -3.68 12.22 24.94
N LYS A 380 -2.70 11.36 24.65
CA LYS A 380 -2.76 10.41 23.51
C LYS A 380 -2.63 8.96 23.93
N PRO A 381 -3.41 8.02 23.35
CA PRO A 381 -3.57 6.68 23.89
C PRO A 381 -2.44 5.72 23.51
N ASN A 382 -1.69 5.96 22.44
CA ASN A 382 -0.66 5.06 21.95
C ASN A 382 0.37 5.72 21.00
N TRP A 383 1.50 5.04 20.78
CA TRP A 383 2.43 5.30 19.67
C TRP A 383 2.51 4.12 18.70
N GLU A 384 2.56 4.39 17.41
CA GLU A 384 2.59 3.42 16.30
C GLU A 384 3.56 3.87 15.21
N CYS A 385 3.89 2.95 14.30
CA CYS A 385 4.59 3.23 13.04
C CYS A 385 5.84 4.13 13.12
N PRO A 386 6.78 3.92 14.06
CA PRO A 386 7.95 4.79 14.18
C PRO A 386 8.82 4.78 12.91
N ASP A 387 9.31 5.94 12.50
CA ASP A 387 10.39 6.07 11.51
C ASP A 387 11.58 6.86 12.09
N LEU A 388 12.80 6.45 11.75
CA LEU A 388 14.03 7.11 12.19
C LEU A 388 15.02 7.25 11.04
N PHE A 389 15.40 8.50 10.74
CA PHE A 389 16.32 8.81 9.65
C PHE A 389 17.01 10.16 9.84
N GLU A 390 18.09 10.36 9.10
CA GLU A 390 18.81 11.63 9.04
C GLU A 390 18.29 12.52 7.89
N LEU A 391 18.14 13.83 8.15
CA LEU A 391 17.76 14.84 7.16
C LEU A 391 18.79 15.98 7.08
N PRO A 392 19.06 16.51 5.87
CA PRO A 392 19.83 17.74 5.71
C PRO A 392 19.02 18.97 6.12
N VAL A 393 19.72 19.99 6.63
CA VAL A 393 19.14 21.30 6.96
C VAL A 393 19.34 22.27 5.78
N GLU A 394 18.27 22.58 5.04
CA GLU A 394 18.34 23.29 3.75
C GLU A 394 19.05 24.65 3.83
N ASN A 395 18.81 25.40 4.92
CA ASN A 395 19.36 26.72 5.13
C ASN A 395 20.68 26.72 5.92
N ARG A 396 21.27 25.54 6.17
CA ARG A 396 22.57 25.37 6.84
C ARG A 396 23.39 24.26 6.17
N PRO A 397 24.10 24.59 5.08
CA PRO A 397 24.85 23.60 4.31
C PRO A 397 25.87 22.82 5.17
N GLY A 398 25.85 21.50 5.05
CA GLY A 398 26.74 20.60 5.81
C GLY A 398 26.20 20.20 7.18
N GLU A 399 25.07 20.76 7.61
CA GLU A 399 24.37 20.33 8.82
C GLU A 399 23.26 19.31 8.49
N SER A 400 23.16 18.28 9.31
CA SER A 400 22.11 17.27 9.31
C SER A 400 21.65 16.98 10.74
N LYS A 401 20.42 16.48 10.88
CA LYS A 401 19.84 16.05 12.16
C LYS A 401 19.09 14.74 11.97
N TRP A 402 19.01 13.96 13.03
CA TRP A 402 18.11 12.82 13.09
C TRP A 402 16.69 13.29 13.38
N VAL A 403 15.74 12.67 12.70
CA VAL A 403 14.30 12.86 12.91
C VAL A 403 13.73 11.53 13.35
N LEU A 404 13.11 11.52 14.52
CA LEU A 404 12.30 10.41 15.02
C LEU A 404 10.84 10.79 14.89
N GLU A 405 10.10 10.02 14.11
CA GLU A 405 8.67 10.20 13.91
C GLU A 405 7.91 9.05 14.60
N VAL A 406 6.70 9.35 15.08
CA VAL A 406 5.76 8.40 15.67
C VAL A 406 4.32 8.81 15.37
N ASP A 407 3.47 7.84 15.10
CA ASP A 407 2.04 8.04 14.94
C ASP A 407 1.25 7.71 16.20
N MET A 408 0.00 8.15 16.24
CA MET A 408 -0.98 7.80 17.28
C MET A 408 -2.33 7.47 16.65
N GLY A 409 -2.99 6.42 17.13
CA GLY A 409 -4.31 6.01 16.65
C GLY A 409 -5.45 6.96 17.04
N GLY A 410 -5.18 7.89 17.97
CA GLY A 410 -6.17 8.84 18.47
C GLY A 410 -5.56 10.13 19.03
N GLY A 411 -6.24 11.24 18.77
CA GLY A 411 -5.90 12.56 19.31
C GLY A 411 -4.89 13.37 18.50
N SER A 412 -4.67 13.10 17.22
CA SER A 412 -3.92 14.04 16.38
C SER A 412 -4.52 15.47 16.43
N ILE A 413 -3.77 16.47 15.95
CA ILE A 413 -4.24 17.86 15.95
C ILE A 413 -5.58 18.07 15.23
N ALA A 414 -5.87 17.27 14.20
CA ALA A 414 -7.13 17.30 13.48
C ALA A 414 -8.20 16.34 14.06
N GLY A 415 -7.85 15.57 15.09
CA GLY A 415 -8.68 14.53 15.69
C GLY A 415 -8.50 13.17 15.01
N GLY A 416 -8.74 12.10 15.78
CA GLY A 416 -8.48 10.74 15.31
C GLY A 416 -6.98 10.47 15.18
N SER A 417 -6.57 9.72 14.16
CA SER A 417 -5.16 9.33 13.99
C SER A 417 -4.30 10.41 13.32
N GLY A 418 -2.98 10.35 13.50
CA GLY A 418 -1.97 11.22 12.87
C GLY A 418 -0.60 11.09 13.54
N GLY A 419 0.40 11.87 13.12
CA GLY A 419 1.79 11.72 13.61
C GLY A 419 2.45 12.98 14.16
N GLU A 420 3.42 12.76 15.05
CA GLU A 420 4.32 13.78 15.59
C GLU A 420 5.79 13.41 15.32
N TYR A 421 6.68 14.40 15.35
CA TYR A 421 8.11 14.15 15.16
C TYR A 421 8.97 14.94 16.15
N PHE A 422 10.17 14.40 16.38
CA PHE A 422 11.22 14.93 17.22
C PHE A 422 12.49 15.11 16.39
N VAL A 423 13.19 16.24 16.57
CA VAL A 423 14.49 16.48 15.95
C VAL A 423 15.58 16.33 17.00
N GLY A 424 16.66 15.62 16.66
CA GLY A 424 17.69 15.28 17.62
C GLY A 424 18.95 14.67 17.02
N GLN A 425 19.66 13.93 17.87
CA GLN A 425 20.85 13.17 17.55
C GLN A 425 20.60 11.69 17.85
N PHE A 426 21.18 10.81 17.03
CA PHE A 426 21.21 9.37 17.28
C PHE A 426 22.65 8.88 17.17
N ASP A 427 23.15 8.24 18.23
CA ASP A 427 24.54 7.75 18.31
C ASP A 427 24.70 6.28 17.89
N GLY A 428 23.63 5.66 17.40
CA GLY A 428 23.55 4.23 17.13
C GLY A 428 22.94 3.42 18.27
N THR A 429 22.74 4.01 19.45
CA THR A 429 22.05 3.43 20.61
C THR A 429 20.84 4.25 21.03
N THR A 430 21.05 5.54 21.29
CA THR A 430 20.11 6.41 21.99
C THR A 430 19.74 7.60 21.13
N PHE A 431 18.44 7.88 21.00
CA PHE A 431 17.96 9.11 20.40
C PHE A 431 17.86 10.21 21.47
N THR A 432 18.55 11.33 21.27
CA THR A 432 18.53 12.49 22.17
C THR A 432 17.85 13.66 21.47
N PRO A 433 16.64 14.08 21.90
CA PRO A 433 15.94 15.21 21.31
C PRO A 433 16.70 16.51 21.62
N GLU A 434 16.72 17.45 20.66
CA GLU A 434 17.32 18.77 20.84
C GLU A 434 16.34 19.78 21.48
N GLU A 435 15.07 19.42 21.54
CA GLU A 435 13.99 20.30 22.02
C GLU A 435 13.36 19.76 23.31
N PRO A 436 12.72 20.63 24.11
CA PRO A 436 11.99 20.22 25.30
C PRO A 436 10.94 19.14 25.00
N ALA A 437 10.77 18.21 25.95
CA ALA A 437 9.90 17.04 25.84
C ALA A 437 8.40 17.35 25.60
N ASP A 438 7.96 18.58 25.86
CA ASP A 438 6.59 19.06 25.64
C ASP A 438 6.42 19.81 24.31
N THR A 439 7.48 19.93 23.50
CA THR A 439 7.42 20.51 22.16
C THR A 439 6.76 19.52 21.20
N VAL A 440 5.53 19.80 20.80
CA VAL A 440 4.77 18.96 19.85
C VAL A 440 4.91 19.53 18.44
N LYS A 441 5.37 18.70 17.50
CA LYS A 441 5.45 19.04 16.08
C LYS A 441 4.71 17.99 15.28
N TRP A 442 3.68 18.42 14.57
CA TRP A 442 2.84 17.54 13.76
C TRP A 442 3.46 17.31 12.39
N VAL A 443 3.37 16.08 11.90
CA VAL A 443 3.79 15.74 10.52
C VAL A 443 2.77 16.23 9.50
N ASP A 444 1.50 16.37 9.88
CA ASP A 444 0.41 16.88 9.04
C ASP A 444 -0.67 17.47 9.97
N TYR A 445 -1.32 18.53 9.51
CA TYR A 445 -2.37 19.25 10.25
C TYR A 445 -3.78 18.88 9.78
N GLY A 446 -3.90 18.01 8.76
CA GLY A 446 -5.16 17.43 8.31
C GLY A 446 -5.47 16.11 9.00
N ARG A 447 -6.67 15.58 8.73
CA ARG A 447 -7.11 14.31 9.33
C ARG A 447 -6.51 13.08 8.69
N ASP A 448 -6.22 13.11 7.39
CA ASP A 448 -6.02 11.90 6.60
C ASP A 448 -4.56 11.73 6.19
N PHE A 449 -3.64 11.76 7.15
CA PHE A 449 -2.24 11.40 6.94
C PHE A 449 -1.70 10.72 8.20
N TYR A 450 -1.47 9.41 8.09
CA TYR A 450 -1.08 8.56 9.20
C TYR A 450 -0.14 7.44 8.72
N ALA A 451 0.69 6.91 9.61
CA ALA A 451 1.67 5.87 9.30
C ALA A 451 2.67 6.27 8.19
N PRO A 452 3.20 7.51 8.13
CA PRO A 452 4.16 7.86 7.12
C PRO A 452 5.52 7.19 7.37
N VAL A 453 5.86 6.19 6.56
CA VAL A 453 7.19 5.57 6.58
C VAL A 453 8.00 5.96 5.36
N SER A 454 9.33 5.92 5.48
CA SER A 454 10.25 6.30 4.41
C SER A 454 10.92 5.13 3.70
N TRP A 455 11.19 5.33 2.41
CA TRP A 455 11.97 4.39 1.60
C TRP A 455 13.41 4.25 2.09
N SER A 456 13.85 3.02 2.35
CA SER A 456 15.26 2.65 2.50
C SER A 456 15.94 2.50 1.13
N ASP A 457 17.28 2.46 1.13
CA ASP A 457 18.12 2.14 -0.03
C ASP A 457 17.95 3.02 -1.29
N ILE A 458 17.33 4.20 -1.16
CA ILE A 458 17.34 5.21 -2.24
C ILE A 458 18.82 5.54 -2.58
N PRO A 459 19.23 5.50 -3.86
CA PRO A 459 20.62 5.74 -4.23
C PRO A 459 21.11 7.11 -3.78
N LYS A 460 22.35 7.19 -3.29
CA LYS A 460 22.96 8.45 -2.80
C LYS A 460 22.95 9.58 -3.85
N GLN A 461 22.92 9.24 -5.15
CA GLN A 461 22.83 10.21 -6.24
C GLN A 461 21.46 10.89 -6.34
N ASP A 462 20.39 10.23 -5.90
CA ASP A 462 19.08 10.85 -5.76
C ASP A 462 19.06 11.72 -4.49
N GLY A 463 19.54 11.16 -3.37
CA GLY A 463 19.81 11.88 -2.13
C GLY A 463 18.57 12.34 -1.35
N ARG A 464 17.36 12.05 -1.82
CA ARG A 464 16.12 12.41 -1.14
C ARG A 464 15.76 11.39 -0.07
N ARG A 465 15.20 11.87 1.05
CA ARG A 465 14.33 11.10 1.94
C ARG A 465 12.89 11.31 1.49
N ILE A 466 12.13 10.23 1.33
CA ILE A 466 10.78 10.29 0.77
C ILE A 466 9.84 9.52 1.68
N TRP A 467 8.76 10.17 2.11
CA TRP A 467 7.62 9.56 2.81
C TRP A 467 6.47 9.25 1.87
N ILE A 468 5.65 8.29 2.28
CA ILE A 468 4.26 8.15 1.86
C ILE A 468 3.47 7.70 3.09
N GLY A 469 2.27 8.24 3.30
CA GLY A 469 1.41 7.88 4.44
C GLY A 469 0.09 7.29 3.98
N TRP A 470 -0.59 6.58 4.88
CA TRP A 470 -1.98 6.19 4.68
C TRP A 470 -2.86 7.43 4.69
N MET A 471 -3.54 7.67 3.57
CA MET A 471 -4.45 8.78 3.38
C MET A 471 -5.86 8.42 3.86
N ASN A 472 -5.99 8.26 5.18
CA ASN A 472 -7.24 7.99 5.89
C ASN A 472 -7.04 8.25 7.39
N ASN A 473 -8.10 8.08 8.18
CA ASN A 473 -8.07 8.28 9.62
C ASN A 473 -8.85 7.17 10.34
N TRP A 474 -8.29 6.57 11.40
CA TRP A 474 -8.96 5.49 12.15
C TRP A 474 -10.37 5.84 12.64
N GLN A 475 -10.61 7.12 12.99
CA GLN A 475 -11.90 7.61 13.46
C GLN A 475 -12.98 7.63 12.34
N THR A 476 -12.55 7.78 11.09
CA THR A 476 -13.44 7.92 9.91
C THR A 476 -13.16 6.89 8.82
N ALA A 477 -12.46 5.80 9.15
CA ALA A 477 -11.81 4.93 8.15
C ALA A 477 -12.80 4.17 7.24
N MET A 478 -14.06 4.06 7.65
CA MET A 478 -15.16 3.44 6.89
C MET A 478 -15.68 4.37 5.80
N LEU A 479 -14.79 4.76 4.88
CA LEU A 479 -15.07 5.65 3.77
C LEU A 479 -16.12 5.03 2.82
N PRO A 480 -16.96 5.86 2.15
CA PRO A 480 -18.01 5.41 1.23
C PRO A 480 -17.44 5.03 -0.16
N THR A 481 -16.46 4.13 -0.17
CA THR A 481 -15.75 3.65 -1.36
C THR A 481 -15.99 2.14 -1.55
N HIS A 482 -16.06 1.73 -2.82
CA HIS A 482 -16.20 0.34 -3.25
C HIS A 482 -15.61 0.22 -4.67
N PRO A 483 -14.99 -0.91 -5.04
CA PRO A 483 -14.72 -2.12 -4.27
C PRO A 483 -13.50 -2.05 -3.33
N TRP A 484 -12.96 -0.85 -3.12
CA TRP A 484 -11.72 -0.58 -2.39
C TRP A 484 -11.96 0.34 -1.19
N ARG A 485 -10.99 0.43 -0.28
CA ARG A 485 -11.01 1.36 0.85
C ARG A 485 -9.61 1.66 1.35
N GLY A 486 -9.31 2.95 1.54
CA GLY A 486 -7.99 3.45 1.88
C GLY A 486 -7.16 3.78 0.64
N ALA A 487 -6.36 4.84 0.74
CA ALA A 487 -5.43 5.29 -0.29
C ALA A 487 -4.10 5.64 0.39
N MET A 488 -3.04 5.77 -0.40
CA MET A 488 -1.81 6.41 0.05
C MET A 488 -1.82 7.89 -0.34
N SER A 489 -1.15 8.74 0.44
CA SER A 489 -0.88 10.13 0.06
C SER A 489 -0.03 10.20 -1.21
N VAL A 490 0.18 11.38 -1.77
CA VAL A 490 1.32 11.51 -2.69
C VAL A 490 2.64 11.27 -1.93
N PRO A 491 3.68 10.75 -2.60
CA PRO A 491 5.01 10.68 -2.02
C PRO A 491 5.57 12.09 -1.78
N ARG A 492 6.21 12.29 -0.62
CA ARG A 492 6.71 13.59 -0.15
C ARG A 492 8.21 13.55 0.11
N THR A 493 8.97 14.44 -0.50
CA THR A 493 10.38 14.64 -0.16
C THR A 493 10.51 15.41 1.13
N LEU A 494 11.44 15.01 1.99
CA LEU A 494 11.66 15.59 3.32
C LEU A 494 13.01 16.29 3.43
N THR A 495 13.02 17.43 4.11
CA THR A 495 14.21 18.14 4.58
C THR A 495 13.90 18.86 5.89
N LEU A 496 14.92 19.44 6.53
CA LEU A 496 14.74 20.32 7.68
C LEU A 496 15.06 21.77 7.32
N ARG A 497 14.42 22.70 8.01
CA ARG A 497 14.78 24.12 8.01
C ARG A 497 14.90 24.63 9.43
N HIS A 498 15.97 25.33 9.75
CA HIS A 498 16.15 25.95 11.05
C HIS A 498 15.56 27.37 11.06
N GLY A 499 14.63 27.65 11.96
CA GLY A 499 14.05 28.97 12.19
C GLY A 499 14.15 29.40 13.66
N ASP A 500 13.34 30.39 14.03
CA ASP A 500 13.29 30.92 15.40
C ASP A 500 12.69 29.90 16.39
N ASP A 501 11.76 29.06 15.93
CA ASP A 501 11.14 27.95 16.69
C ASP A 501 11.91 26.62 16.55
N GLY A 502 13.20 26.68 16.26
CA GLY A 502 14.04 25.49 16.05
C GLY A 502 13.88 24.86 14.66
N TYR A 503 14.06 23.53 14.58
CA TYR A 503 14.02 22.80 13.30
C TYR A 503 12.60 22.43 12.90
N ARG A 504 12.17 22.80 11.68
CA ARG A 504 10.89 22.39 11.12
C ARG A 504 11.12 21.42 9.96
N LEU A 505 10.31 20.37 9.92
CA LEU A 505 10.19 19.49 8.78
C LEU A 505 9.57 20.25 7.60
N ILE A 506 10.17 20.10 6.42
CA ILE A 506 9.67 20.64 5.17
C ILE A 506 9.32 19.46 4.25
N GLN A 507 8.08 19.46 3.76
CA GLN A 507 7.53 18.41 2.92
C GLN A 507 7.14 18.95 1.55
N ARG A 508 7.56 18.29 0.47
CA ARG A 508 7.16 18.67 -0.89
C ARG A 508 6.72 17.46 -1.69
N PRO A 509 5.67 17.56 -2.53
CA PRO A 509 5.33 16.48 -3.46
C PRO A 509 6.54 16.12 -4.33
N VAL A 510 6.72 14.83 -4.58
CA VAL A 510 7.81 14.36 -5.46
C VAL A 510 7.72 14.99 -6.84
N ARG A 511 8.88 15.39 -7.39
CA ARG A 511 8.98 16.08 -8.67
C ARG A 511 8.41 15.28 -9.85
N GLU A 512 8.35 13.96 -9.71
CA GLU A 512 7.86 13.01 -10.69
C GLU A 512 6.37 13.23 -11.02
N LEU A 513 5.57 13.77 -10.09
CA LEU A 513 4.17 14.12 -10.35
C LEU A 513 4.00 15.15 -11.48
N LYS A 514 5.03 15.96 -11.75
CA LYS A 514 5.01 16.93 -12.87
C LYS A 514 4.84 16.25 -14.23
N THR A 515 5.17 14.96 -14.34
CA THR A 515 4.97 14.17 -15.57
C THR A 515 3.49 14.00 -15.92
N LEU A 516 2.59 14.18 -14.94
CA LEU A 516 1.14 14.09 -15.14
C LEU A 516 0.49 15.40 -15.57
N ARG A 517 1.22 16.52 -15.52
CA ARG A 517 0.66 17.85 -15.84
C ARG A 517 0.24 17.94 -17.31
N GLY A 518 -0.99 18.37 -17.53
CA GLY A 518 -1.48 18.85 -18.83
C GLY A 518 -1.13 20.31 -19.08
N GLU A 519 -1.97 20.99 -19.87
CA GLU A 519 -1.76 22.41 -20.20
C GLU A 519 -1.93 23.32 -18.97
N GLU A 520 -1.00 24.28 -18.81
CA GLU A 520 -1.05 25.27 -17.73
C GLU A 520 -2.13 26.32 -17.98
N THR A 521 -2.94 26.59 -16.97
CA THR A 521 -3.76 27.81 -16.87
C THR A 521 -3.14 28.75 -15.85
N ARG A 522 -2.97 30.02 -16.21
CA ARG A 522 -2.31 31.01 -15.36
C ARG A 522 -3.14 32.27 -15.17
N ILE A 523 -3.25 32.72 -13.92
CA ILE A 523 -3.87 33.98 -13.49
C ILE A 523 -2.81 34.80 -12.75
N THR A 524 -2.74 36.09 -13.02
CA THR A 524 -1.77 36.99 -12.38
C THR A 524 -2.41 38.31 -12.02
N GLU A 525 -1.98 38.90 -10.91
CA GLU A 525 -2.29 40.28 -10.53
C GLU A 525 -3.79 40.59 -10.45
N LEU A 526 -4.52 39.75 -9.73
CA LEU A 526 -5.96 39.87 -9.57
C LEU A 526 -6.31 40.39 -8.17
N GLY A 527 -6.89 41.59 -8.11
CA GLY A 527 -7.55 42.08 -6.89
C GLY A 527 -8.83 41.29 -6.65
N LEU A 528 -9.03 40.82 -5.41
CA LEU A 528 -10.14 39.96 -5.03
C LEU A 528 -11.03 40.62 -3.99
N LYS A 529 -12.34 40.51 -4.22
CA LYS A 529 -13.41 40.85 -3.27
C LYS A 529 -14.57 39.89 -3.51
N GLY A 530 -15.06 39.24 -2.45
CA GLY A 530 -16.10 38.21 -2.61
C GLY A 530 -15.55 36.97 -3.32
N ARG A 531 -16.37 36.32 -4.17
CA ARG A 531 -16.01 35.10 -4.90
C ARG A 531 -15.85 35.38 -6.39
N VAL A 532 -14.85 34.77 -7.01
CA VAL A 532 -14.55 34.92 -8.44
C VAL A 532 -14.22 33.55 -9.03
N SER A 533 -14.91 33.14 -10.09
CA SER A 533 -14.57 31.90 -10.82
C SER A 533 -13.19 32.02 -11.47
N CYS A 534 -12.39 30.95 -11.42
CA CYS A 534 -11.06 30.93 -12.03
C CYS A 534 -11.08 30.75 -13.55
N GLY A 535 -12.24 30.44 -14.15
CA GLY A 535 -12.36 30.19 -15.59
C GLY A 535 -11.82 28.83 -16.05
N PHE A 536 -11.48 27.94 -15.12
CA PHE A 536 -11.18 26.52 -15.35
C PHE A 536 -11.91 25.65 -14.31
N SER A 537 -12.07 24.37 -14.61
CA SER A 537 -12.67 23.36 -13.75
C SER A 537 -11.92 22.02 -13.90
N GLY A 538 -12.07 21.13 -12.92
CA GLY A 538 -11.52 19.78 -12.97
C GLY A 538 -11.60 19.06 -11.63
N THR A 539 -11.69 17.73 -11.70
CA THR A 539 -11.65 16.84 -10.53
C THR A 539 -10.23 16.44 -10.14
N ARG A 540 -9.25 16.67 -11.03
CA ARG A 540 -7.84 16.26 -10.89
C ARG A 540 -6.94 17.42 -11.26
N LEU A 541 -6.41 18.11 -10.27
CA LEU A 541 -5.71 19.38 -10.46
C LEU A 541 -4.50 19.47 -9.56
N GLU A 542 -3.46 20.11 -10.07
CA GLU A 542 -2.40 20.72 -9.28
C GLU A 542 -2.54 22.24 -9.40
N ILE A 543 -2.59 22.95 -8.28
CA ILE A 543 -2.69 24.41 -8.22
C ILE A 543 -1.56 24.95 -7.35
N VAL A 544 -0.81 25.94 -7.84
CA VAL A 544 0.13 26.72 -7.03
C VAL A 544 -0.35 28.17 -7.05
N ALA A 545 -0.74 28.70 -5.89
CA ALA A 545 -1.26 30.05 -5.73
C ALA A 545 -0.46 30.84 -4.69
N GLU A 546 -0.25 32.12 -4.97
CA GLU A 546 0.41 33.08 -4.08
C GLU A 546 -0.47 34.31 -3.90
N PHE A 547 -0.79 34.61 -2.65
CA PHE A 547 -1.61 35.74 -2.25
C PHE A 547 -0.76 36.75 -1.48
N GLU A 548 -0.95 38.04 -1.75
CA GLU A 548 -0.45 39.13 -0.91
C GLU A 548 -1.39 39.26 0.29
N VAL A 549 -0.84 39.23 1.50
CA VAL A 549 -1.63 39.43 2.72
C VAL A 549 -2.11 40.89 2.75
N GLY A 550 -3.38 41.09 2.40
CA GLY A 550 -4.03 42.40 2.37
C GLY A 550 -4.82 42.70 3.66
N GLU A 551 -5.99 43.31 3.47
CA GLU A 551 -6.93 43.69 4.54
C GLU A 551 -8.02 42.63 4.77
N ALA A 552 -8.06 41.56 3.95
CA ALA A 552 -9.01 40.48 4.11
C ALA A 552 -8.79 39.72 5.42
N ASP A 553 -9.89 39.40 6.11
CA ASP A 553 -9.89 38.50 7.27
C ASP A 553 -9.51 37.08 6.83
N GLU A 554 -10.02 36.67 5.67
CA GLU A 554 -9.84 35.33 5.12
C GLU A 554 -9.80 35.37 3.60
N PHE A 555 -8.92 34.59 2.99
CA PHE A 555 -8.84 34.44 1.54
C PHE A 555 -8.31 33.07 1.13
N GLY A 556 -8.57 32.67 -0.11
CA GLY A 556 -8.05 31.41 -0.65
C GLY A 556 -8.82 30.92 -1.87
N LEU A 557 -8.98 29.60 -1.92
CA LEU A 557 -9.65 28.87 -3.00
C LEU A 557 -10.84 28.07 -2.47
N ARG A 558 -11.88 27.95 -3.29
CA ARG A 558 -12.93 26.94 -3.15
C ARG A 558 -12.75 25.97 -4.31
N VAL A 559 -12.61 24.68 -4.00
CA VAL A 559 -12.33 23.64 -4.99
C VAL A 559 -13.40 22.56 -4.91
N ARG A 560 -13.53 21.78 -5.99
CA ARG A 560 -14.60 20.78 -6.12
C ARG A 560 -15.96 21.43 -5.82
N THR A 561 -16.18 22.63 -6.36
CA THR A 561 -17.43 23.39 -6.11
C THR A 561 -18.54 22.90 -7.04
N GLY A 562 -19.70 22.60 -6.47
CA GLY A 562 -20.94 22.27 -7.16
C GLY A 562 -22.06 23.26 -6.79
N GLU A 563 -23.32 22.83 -6.95
CA GLU A 563 -24.50 23.65 -6.60
C GLU A 563 -24.57 23.94 -5.09
N SER A 564 -24.27 22.93 -4.26
CA SER A 564 -24.34 23.00 -2.79
C SER A 564 -23.08 22.47 -2.09
N GLU A 565 -22.03 22.17 -2.84
CA GLU A 565 -20.81 21.53 -2.32
C GLU A 565 -19.59 22.41 -2.58
N ALA A 566 -18.62 22.39 -1.66
CA ALA A 566 -17.29 22.96 -1.84
C ALA A 566 -16.34 22.45 -0.76
N THR A 567 -15.07 22.31 -1.12
CA THR A 567 -13.97 22.26 -0.15
C THR A 567 -13.28 23.62 -0.15
N VAL A 568 -13.17 24.27 1.01
CA VAL A 568 -12.54 25.60 1.13
C VAL A 568 -11.10 25.43 1.63
N ILE A 569 -10.15 26.02 0.93
CA ILE A 569 -8.74 26.04 1.29
C ILE A 569 -8.38 27.51 1.48
N GLY A 570 -8.03 27.90 2.70
CA GLY A 570 -7.95 29.30 3.05
C GLY A 570 -6.81 29.64 3.99
N TYR A 571 -6.53 30.93 4.07
CA TYR A 571 -5.70 31.54 5.10
C TYR A 571 -6.54 32.52 5.90
N ASN A 572 -6.62 32.30 7.21
CA ASN A 572 -7.24 33.21 8.15
C ASN A 572 -6.14 34.13 8.72
N ARG A 573 -6.25 35.42 8.40
CA ARG A 573 -5.28 36.45 8.80
C ARG A 573 -5.32 36.74 10.30
N ASN A 574 -6.49 36.63 10.92
CA ASN A 574 -6.68 36.97 12.33
C ASN A 574 -5.96 35.99 13.25
N ASP A 575 -5.94 34.71 12.87
CA ASP A 575 -5.30 33.64 13.64
C ASP A 575 -3.94 33.20 13.07
N GLY A 576 -3.57 33.68 11.88
CA GLY A 576 -2.32 33.32 11.20
C GLY A 576 -2.29 31.87 10.71
N GLN A 577 -3.44 31.31 10.30
CA GLN A 577 -3.58 29.89 10.03
C GLN A 577 -3.96 29.59 8.58
N LEU A 578 -3.28 28.59 8.01
CA LEU A 578 -3.74 27.87 6.84
C LEU A 578 -4.77 26.82 7.28
N PHE A 579 -5.84 26.65 6.52
CA PHE A 579 -6.86 25.64 6.83
C PHE A 579 -7.49 25.02 5.58
N VAL A 580 -8.11 23.85 5.79
CA VAL A 580 -9.02 23.19 4.88
C VAL A 580 -10.35 22.96 5.60
N ASP A 581 -11.44 23.50 5.05
CA ASP A 581 -12.81 23.26 5.48
C ASP A 581 -13.47 22.25 4.53
N ARG A 582 -13.79 21.07 5.06
CA ARG A 582 -14.48 20.00 4.34
C ARG A 582 -15.91 19.78 4.82
N THR A 583 -16.50 20.71 5.56
CA THR A 583 -17.84 20.57 6.14
C THR A 583 -18.93 20.37 5.09
N ASP A 584 -18.80 20.98 3.91
CA ASP A 584 -19.75 20.85 2.79
C ASP A 584 -19.07 20.23 1.55
N SER A 585 -18.15 19.29 1.74
CA SER A 585 -17.32 18.68 0.69
C SER A 585 -17.98 17.54 -0.10
N GLY A 586 -19.30 17.40 -0.01
CA GLY A 586 -20.10 16.36 -0.66
C GLY A 586 -20.72 15.36 0.31
N GLU A 587 -20.56 14.08 0.04
CA GLU A 587 -21.05 13.01 0.92
C GLU A 587 -20.23 13.00 2.23
N THR A 588 -20.81 13.48 3.31
CA THR A 588 -20.16 13.56 4.63
C THR A 588 -20.92 12.84 5.75
N ASP A 589 -22.14 12.40 5.48
CA ASP A 589 -23.09 11.84 6.46
C ASP A 589 -22.80 10.38 6.84
N PHE A 590 -21.86 9.71 6.17
CA PHE A 590 -21.40 8.37 6.54
C PHE A 590 -20.70 8.32 7.90
N ASN A 591 -20.23 9.45 8.44
CA ASN A 591 -19.64 9.55 9.78
C ASN A 591 -19.72 11.00 10.32
N ASP A 592 -20.32 11.18 11.49
CA ASP A 592 -20.52 12.51 12.12
C ASP A 592 -19.22 13.26 12.45
N GLN A 593 -18.09 12.55 12.55
CA GLN A 593 -16.77 13.11 12.86
C GLN A 593 -15.96 13.42 11.59
N PHE A 594 -16.51 13.15 10.41
CA PHE A 594 -15.87 13.46 9.14
C PHE A 594 -15.83 14.97 8.89
N ARG A 595 -16.94 15.68 9.12
CA ARG A 595 -17.02 17.14 8.89
C ARG A 595 -16.07 17.89 9.82
N GLY A 596 -15.35 18.88 9.30
CA GLY A 596 -14.43 19.68 10.10
C GLY A 596 -13.67 20.73 9.30
N ILE A 597 -13.03 21.62 10.06
CA ILE A 597 -12.06 22.60 9.59
C ILE A 597 -10.74 22.26 10.28
N HIS A 598 -9.71 21.93 9.50
CA HIS A 598 -8.41 21.51 10.04
C HIS A 598 -7.31 22.38 9.44
N GLY A 599 -6.28 22.66 10.22
CA GLY A 599 -5.29 23.66 9.84
C GLY A 599 -4.19 23.87 10.86
N GLY A 600 -3.21 24.67 10.47
CA GLY A 600 -2.00 24.95 11.24
C GLY A 600 -1.47 26.36 11.02
N PRO A 601 -0.61 26.85 11.93
CA PRO A 601 -0.05 28.20 11.85
C PRO A 601 0.92 28.32 10.66
N LEU A 602 0.72 29.31 9.80
CA LEU A 602 1.58 29.56 8.64
C LEU A 602 2.02 31.02 8.61
N GLU A 603 3.30 31.28 8.85
CA GLU A 603 3.85 32.62 8.78
C GLU A 603 4.03 33.09 7.31
N PRO A 604 3.47 34.25 6.92
CA PRO A 604 3.65 34.79 5.58
C PRO A 604 5.13 35.11 5.28
N GLN A 605 5.60 34.70 4.10
CA GLN A 605 6.96 35.00 3.63
C GLN A 605 6.92 36.25 2.74
N ASP A 606 7.67 37.29 3.10
CA ASP A 606 7.64 38.60 2.41
C ASP A 606 6.22 39.16 2.23
N GLY A 607 5.36 38.97 3.24
CA GLY A 607 3.96 39.39 3.21
C GLY A 607 3.08 38.57 2.27
N ARG A 608 3.52 37.37 1.85
CA ARG A 608 2.78 36.47 0.96
C ARG A 608 2.50 35.12 1.60
N VAL A 609 1.34 34.57 1.24
CA VAL A 609 0.96 33.19 1.56
C VAL A 609 0.97 32.39 0.27
N ARG A 610 1.78 31.33 0.23
CA ARG A 610 1.86 30.38 -0.87
C ARG A 610 1.12 29.10 -0.50
N MET A 611 0.34 28.58 -1.44
CA MET A 611 -0.40 27.33 -1.32
C MET A 611 -0.10 26.46 -2.55
N HIS A 612 0.44 25.26 -2.34
CA HIS A 612 0.56 24.23 -3.38
C HIS A 612 -0.47 23.14 -3.07
N ILE A 613 -1.46 22.98 -3.93
CA ILE A 613 -2.66 22.18 -3.71
C ILE A 613 -2.70 21.08 -4.75
N LEU A 614 -2.88 19.83 -4.30
CA LEU A 614 -3.17 18.68 -5.13
C LEU A 614 -4.61 18.23 -4.87
N ILE A 615 -5.38 18.02 -5.94
CA ILE A 615 -6.78 17.64 -5.89
C ILE A 615 -6.94 16.40 -6.74
N ASP A 616 -7.47 15.33 -6.16
CA ASP A 616 -7.86 14.12 -6.88
C ASP A 616 -9.36 13.87 -6.72
N GLU A 617 -9.86 12.78 -7.31
CA GLU A 617 -11.29 12.44 -7.31
C GLU A 617 -11.92 12.44 -5.90
N SER A 618 -11.15 12.17 -4.86
CA SER A 618 -11.61 12.12 -3.47
C SER A 618 -10.59 12.57 -2.42
N SER A 619 -9.67 13.46 -2.77
CA SER A 619 -8.70 14.02 -1.82
C SER A 619 -8.24 15.43 -2.17
N VAL A 620 -7.77 16.13 -1.15
CA VAL A 620 -7.07 17.41 -1.21
C VAL A 620 -5.83 17.32 -0.31
N GLU A 621 -4.65 17.61 -0.87
CA GLU A 621 -3.40 17.80 -0.12
C GLU A 621 -2.89 19.23 -0.33
N VAL A 622 -2.69 19.97 0.75
CA VAL A 622 -2.24 21.38 0.73
C VAL A 622 -0.89 21.51 1.40
N PHE A 623 0.09 22.04 0.67
CA PHE A 623 1.43 22.36 1.15
C PHE A 623 1.55 23.89 1.25
N GLY A 624 1.48 24.40 2.48
CA GLY A 624 1.60 25.81 2.82
C GLY A 624 3.05 26.29 2.83
N GLY A 625 3.25 27.50 2.30
CA GLY A 625 4.59 28.08 2.15
C GLY A 625 5.43 27.28 1.17
N ASP A 626 6.46 26.62 1.69
CA ASP A 626 7.33 25.72 0.95
C ASP A 626 7.26 24.27 1.49
N GLY A 627 6.25 23.97 2.31
CA GLY A 627 6.02 22.63 2.87
C GLY A 627 6.16 22.53 4.38
N GLU A 628 6.28 23.66 5.10
CA GLU A 628 6.36 23.70 6.56
C GLU A 628 5.03 23.34 7.25
N ILE A 629 3.91 23.56 6.57
CA ILE A 629 2.56 23.19 7.00
C ILE A 629 1.91 22.38 5.90
N VAL A 630 1.50 21.16 6.22
CA VAL A 630 0.78 20.29 5.28
C VAL A 630 -0.57 19.92 5.86
N ILE A 631 -1.60 19.90 5.02
CA ILE A 631 -2.96 19.50 5.40
C ILE A 631 -3.47 18.50 4.38
N THR A 632 -3.78 17.29 4.83
CA THR A 632 -4.30 16.20 4.00
C THR A 632 -5.71 15.80 4.38
N GLU A 633 -6.61 15.82 3.41
CA GLU A 633 -8.03 15.56 3.62
C GLU A 633 -8.60 14.66 2.53
N ARG A 634 -9.36 13.65 2.95
CA ARG A 634 -10.32 12.96 2.09
C ARG A 634 -11.56 13.83 1.90
N ILE A 635 -12.13 13.80 0.70
CA ILE A 635 -13.39 14.48 0.35
C ILE A 635 -14.22 13.58 -0.56
N PHE A 636 -15.55 13.70 -0.55
CA PHE A 636 -16.44 12.87 -1.38
C PHE A 636 -17.48 13.70 -2.15
N PRO A 637 -17.03 14.66 -2.97
CA PRO A 637 -17.90 15.50 -3.79
C PRO A 637 -18.62 14.70 -4.90
N SER A 638 -19.72 15.25 -5.39
CA SER A 638 -20.36 14.78 -6.62
C SER A 638 -19.38 14.83 -7.81
N PRO A 639 -19.47 13.92 -8.80
CA PRO A 639 -18.66 13.97 -10.02
C PRO A 639 -18.81 15.30 -10.80
N GLU A 640 -19.95 15.97 -10.67
CA GLU A 640 -20.25 17.27 -11.30
C GLU A 640 -19.66 18.47 -10.54
N SER A 641 -19.23 18.26 -9.29
CA SER A 641 -18.60 19.30 -8.46
C SER A 641 -17.13 19.45 -8.88
N ASP A 642 -16.90 20.10 -10.02
CA ASP A 642 -15.57 20.28 -10.64
C ASP A 642 -15.09 21.73 -10.64
N GLY A 643 -15.88 22.68 -10.14
CA GLY A 643 -15.54 24.10 -10.21
C GLY A 643 -14.39 24.51 -9.28
N VAL A 644 -13.77 25.65 -9.63
CA VAL A 644 -12.72 26.30 -8.86
C VAL A 644 -12.98 27.81 -8.79
N GLU A 645 -13.02 28.33 -7.56
CA GLU A 645 -13.26 29.75 -7.27
C GLU A 645 -12.14 30.31 -6.39
N LEU A 646 -11.78 31.57 -6.60
CA LEU A 646 -11.01 32.38 -5.66
C LEU A 646 -11.97 33.12 -4.74
N TYR A 647 -11.55 33.38 -3.50
CA TYR A 647 -12.37 34.17 -2.58
C TYR A 647 -11.58 35.10 -1.65
N SER A 648 -12.26 36.15 -1.19
CA SER A 648 -11.78 37.13 -0.20
C SER A 648 -12.95 37.60 0.66
N LEU A 649 -12.89 37.37 1.97
CA LEU A 649 -13.89 37.74 2.97
C LEU A 649 -13.33 38.77 3.96
N GLY A 650 -14.20 39.58 4.56
CA GLY A 650 -13.81 40.58 5.56
C GLY A 650 -13.01 41.77 5.04
N GLY A 651 -12.59 41.74 3.77
CA GLY A 651 -11.79 42.79 3.15
C GLY A 651 -11.36 42.38 1.75
N THR A 652 -10.30 43.03 1.25
CA THR A 652 -9.72 42.72 -0.06
C THR A 652 -8.35 42.09 0.08
N THR A 653 -8.07 41.12 -0.79
CA THR A 653 -6.74 40.53 -0.98
C THR A 653 -6.32 40.67 -2.43
N ARG A 654 -5.06 40.37 -2.73
CA ARG A 654 -4.56 40.28 -4.11
C ARG A 654 -3.94 38.92 -4.34
N LEU A 655 -4.44 38.23 -5.36
CA LEU A 655 -3.74 37.08 -5.93
C LEU A 655 -2.60 37.61 -6.80
N ALA A 656 -1.37 37.30 -6.41
CA ALA A 656 -0.18 37.64 -7.18
C ALA A 656 -0.05 36.71 -8.39
N THR A 657 -0.06 35.40 -8.14
CA THR A 657 -0.03 34.38 -9.19
C THR A 657 -0.87 33.17 -8.80
N LEU A 658 -1.49 32.54 -9.79
CA LEU A 658 -2.03 31.20 -9.71
C LEU A 658 -1.64 30.47 -11.00
N SER A 659 -1.06 29.28 -10.85
CA SER A 659 -0.79 28.35 -11.94
C SER A 659 -1.51 27.05 -11.65
N ALA A 660 -2.26 26.53 -12.62
CA ALA A 660 -3.04 25.30 -12.48
C ALA A 660 -2.79 24.35 -13.65
N TRP A 661 -2.70 23.06 -13.35
CA TRP A 661 -2.54 21.99 -14.33
C TRP A 661 -3.59 20.90 -14.08
N PRO A 662 -4.33 20.43 -15.10
CA PRO A 662 -5.02 19.15 -14.98
C PRO A 662 -3.98 18.03 -14.86
N LEU A 663 -4.24 17.05 -14.00
CA LEU A 663 -3.36 15.89 -13.84
C LEU A 663 -3.93 14.66 -14.55
N GLY A 664 -3.07 13.97 -15.29
CA GLY A 664 -3.37 12.68 -15.93
C GLY A 664 -3.55 11.54 -14.92
N SER A 665 -4.27 10.49 -15.33
CA SER A 665 -4.39 9.26 -14.55
C SER A 665 -3.11 8.42 -14.66
N ILE A 666 -2.72 7.78 -13.56
CA ILE A 666 -1.61 6.81 -13.52
C ILE A 666 -2.04 5.39 -13.92
N TRP A 667 -3.36 5.13 -13.97
CA TRP A 667 -3.94 3.81 -14.23
C TRP A 667 -4.30 3.60 -15.70
N HIS A 668 -4.79 4.67 -16.34
CA HIS A 668 -5.21 4.65 -17.73
C HIS A 668 -4.49 5.72 -18.51
N LYS A 669 -3.98 5.36 -19.70
CA LYS A 669 -3.55 6.37 -20.67
C LYS A 669 -4.74 7.27 -20.98
N SER A 670 -4.51 8.58 -21.06
CA SER A 670 -5.57 9.51 -21.45
C SER A 670 -6.16 9.07 -22.79
N GLU A 671 -7.38 8.53 -22.77
CA GLU A 671 -8.17 8.45 -23.99
C GLU A 671 -8.31 9.88 -24.48
N SER A 672 -7.88 10.15 -25.72
CA SER A 672 -8.15 11.44 -26.35
C SER A 672 -9.67 11.56 -26.48
N THR A 673 -10.32 12.12 -25.47
CA THR A 673 -11.76 12.36 -25.48
C THR A 673 -12.03 13.46 -26.51
N GLY A 674 -12.33 13.03 -27.73
CA GLY A 674 -12.99 13.87 -28.72
C GLY A 674 -14.35 14.31 -28.18
N GLY A 675 -14.38 15.49 -27.53
CA GLY A 675 -15.56 16.11 -26.90
C GLY A 675 -15.72 15.64 -25.45
N ARG A 676 -15.59 16.46 -24.40
CA ARG A 676 -16.07 17.83 -24.18
C ARG A 676 -15.09 18.69 -23.37
N ASN A 677 -13.78 18.67 -23.67
CA ASN A 677 -12.92 19.78 -23.26
C ASN A 677 -13.27 21.02 -24.10
N ARG A 678 -14.27 21.81 -23.66
CA ARG A 678 -14.40 23.20 -24.13
C ARG A 678 -13.42 24.05 -23.34
N LEU A 679 -12.13 23.88 -23.61
CA LEU A 679 -11.13 24.90 -23.32
C LEU A 679 -11.26 25.98 -24.41
N PRO A 680 -11.51 27.26 -24.07
CA PRO A 680 -11.43 28.32 -25.06
C PRO A 680 -9.97 28.44 -25.51
N ASN A 681 -9.74 27.99 -26.75
CA ASN A 681 -8.49 28.11 -27.46
C ASN A 681 -8.16 29.59 -27.69
N ARG A 682 -7.44 30.24 -26.77
CA ARG A 682 -6.76 31.53 -27.02
C ARG A 682 -5.50 31.64 -26.17
N ARG A 683 -4.34 31.68 -26.84
CA ARG A 683 -3.18 32.43 -26.33
C ARG A 683 -3.62 33.88 -26.14
N GLY A 684 -3.87 34.26 -24.89
CA GLY A 684 -4.24 35.61 -24.51
C GLY A 684 -4.69 35.61 -23.07
N THR A 685 -4.01 36.41 -22.24
CA THR A 685 -4.47 36.84 -20.91
C THR A 685 -5.98 37.07 -20.95
N VAL A 686 -6.73 36.28 -20.16
CA VAL A 686 -8.19 36.45 -20.02
C VAL A 686 -8.42 37.66 -19.12
N PRO A 687 -8.97 38.78 -19.60
CA PRO A 687 -9.47 39.82 -18.72
C PRO A 687 -10.83 39.34 -18.23
N LEU A 688 -10.95 39.05 -16.93
CA LEU A 688 -12.24 38.80 -16.31
C LEU A 688 -13.06 40.11 -16.28
N PRO A 689 -14.40 40.03 -16.38
CA PRO A 689 -15.26 41.19 -16.57
C PRO A 689 -15.26 42.06 -15.30
N GLN A 690 -14.96 43.36 -15.48
CA GLN A 690 -15.22 44.37 -14.46
C GLN A 690 -16.73 44.50 -14.25
N ARG A 691 -17.21 44.19 -13.03
CA ARG A 691 -18.15 45.02 -12.27
C ARG A 691 -18.34 44.54 -10.85
#